data_AF-A0A817F415-F1
#
_entry.id   AF-A0A817F415-F1
#
_cell.length_a   1.000
_cell.length_b   1.000
_cell.length_c   1.000
_cell.angle_alpha   90.00
_cell.angle_beta   90.00
_cell.angle_gamma   90.00
#
_symmetry.space_group_name_H-M   'P 1'
#
loop_
_entity.id
_entity.type
_entity.pdbx_description
1 polymer ?
#
loop_
_entity_poly.entity_id
_entity_poly.type
_entity_poly.pdbx_seq_one_letter_code
_entity_poly.pdbx_strand_id
1 'polypeptide(L)'
;MSPEKQSSYNYVPLKVHEAQNARDALAKAIYIRLFDQIVTFVNKSIPFSSSNSYIGILDIAGFEYFPINSFEQFCINYCNEKLQQFFNERILKEEQLLYDKEGLELKKISYIDNQDCIELIEAKTTGCFDLLDEESKLPTPRPEHFTTEVHNRNKGHPRLDFPRKSKLRASREIRDDEGFLVQHFAGSVVYSTAQFIEKNNDALHASLLILIQESRNTFIKNLFPKAPEHEQSAGKLNFISVGSKFRSQLADLMNKLRSTGISFIRCIKPNLKMVPSLFEGGQILSQLQCSGMVSVLDLMQQGFPSRAQFAELYGMYKSYLPKELARLDPRLFCKALFKALNLRDTDFKFGLTKVFFRPGKFAEFDEIMKSDPKNLAILISKVRKWLLRTRWRKAQWCVLSVIKLRNKILYRRQCLIDIQRHVRMHLVYKSYAPRIRGLVKVKALHEQVASMEKIVGQMKVNKEQVYKQVQQLRQRIDHLLNEITNTSMNSTHIDNAYNDLVSSIEREFRRLKQVLAEQEIKEKEEGLKKIQMELERERKKKLAEEKRLEQEKEEFRQRSAIVQRQKEEEQFKGKLTAEETKRQKERLAKESDEEARLAEMNERERRDYDLARRLALETGGEADLPHLQRTRRPNANQKHDLSNHTYAQLRDLINTSCDVELLEACREEFHRRLKVYHAWRSKNRKGKNPSALDDQMDEDEERAPKDILNNMVPPSMTGGPLKSTESLKKPRQLTTNVSLKTISAGKGAEQRYFRIPFIRPHDQNRDTHDDQKKKGWWYAHFDDKWIARQMEIHPNKEAVLLVAGVDDMNMCELSLDETGLTSKKGAEILESDFEQEWLKHGGREYLNSHFGQISSKYVVQLLQNYR
;
A
#
# COMPACT_ATOMS: atom_id res chain seq x y z
N MET A 1 9.92 -88.85 -16.83
CA MET A 1 10.24 -87.91 -17.94
C MET A 1 9.41 -86.67 -17.70
N SER A 2 10.03 -85.50 -17.65
CA SER A 2 9.34 -84.20 -17.57
C SER A 2 9.66 -83.42 -18.85
N PRO A 3 8.74 -82.61 -19.41
CA PRO A 3 8.95 -82.01 -20.72
C PRO A 3 10.05 -80.94 -20.69
N GLU A 4 10.98 -81.02 -21.63
CA GLU A 4 11.92 -79.94 -21.90
C GLU A 4 11.15 -78.73 -22.45
N LYS A 5 11.27 -77.57 -21.80
CA LYS A 5 10.73 -76.32 -22.35
C LYS A 5 11.60 -75.89 -23.53
N GLN A 6 11.14 -76.16 -24.75
CA GLN A 6 11.72 -75.57 -25.96
C GLN A 6 11.54 -74.05 -25.91
N SER A 7 12.61 -73.32 -25.59
CA SER A 7 12.67 -71.87 -25.71
C SER A 7 12.54 -71.47 -27.18
N SER A 8 11.42 -70.86 -27.54
CA SER A 8 11.22 -70.27 -28.87
C SER A 8 12.03 -68.98 -29.00
N TYR A 9 13.08 -69.00 -29.80
CA TYR A 9 13.88 -67.82 -30.14
C TYR A 9 13.38 -67.21 -31.45
N ASN A 10 12.74 -66.04 -31.38
CA ASN A 10 12.27 -65.30 -32.55
C ASN A 10 13.32 -64.30 -33.02
N TYR A 11 13.81 -64.47 -34.26
CA TYR A 11 14.73 -63.53 -34.90
C TYR A 11 13.95 -62.38 -35.53
N VAL A 12 14.07 -61.18 -34.95
CA VAL A 12 13.49 -59.94 -35.49
C VAL A 12 14.61 -59.10 -36.12
N PRO A 13 14.59 -58.82 -37.44
CA PRO A 13 15.60 -57.97 -38.06
C PRO A 13 15.40 -56.50 -37.70
N LEU A 14 16.47 -55.84 -37.26
CA LEU A 14 16.50 -54.39 -37.04
C LEU A 14 16.50 -53.63 -38.37
N LYS A 15 15.86 -52.45 -38.41
CA LYS A 15 15.99 -51.51 -39.52
C LYS A 15 17.42 -50.93 -39.57
N VAL A 16 17.83 -50.38 -40.72
CA VAL A 16 19.18 -49.82 -40.93
C VAL A 16 19.59 -48.83 -39.82
N HIS A 17 18.70 -47.90 -39.47
CA HIS A 17 18.93 -46.91 -38.41
C HIS A 17 19.02 -47.54 -37.01
N GLU A 18 18.16 -48.51 -36.71
CA GLU A 18 18.15 -49.24 -35.44
C GLU A 18 19.45 -50.06 -35.27
N ALA A 19 19.95 -50.66 -36.36
CA ALA A 19 21.22 -51.39 -36.39
C ALA A 19 22.44 -50.45 -36.24
N GLN A 20 22.41 -49.26 -36.84
CA GLN A 20 23.43 -48.22 -36.65
C GLN A 20 23.47 -47.76 -35.17
N ASN A 21 22.31 -47.46 -34.60
CA ASN A 21 22.23 -47.01 -33.20
C ASN A 21 22.61 -48.13 -32.21
N ALA A 22 22.28 -49.39 -32.49
CA ALA A 22 22.72 -50.54 -31.69
C ALA A 22 24.24 -50.76 -31.76
N ARG A 23 24.86 -50.58 -32.93
CA ARG A 23 26.33 -50.60 -33.11
C ARG A 23 27.00 -49.48 -32.31
N ASP A 24 26.46 -48.28 -32.37
CA ASP A 24 27.08 -47.10 -31.75
C ASP A 24 26.87 -47.08 -30.23
N ALA A 25 25.74 -47.60 -29.73
CA ALA A 25 25.54 -47.91 -28.32
C ALA A 25 26.54 -48.97 -27.82
N LEU A 26 26.84 -50.00 -28.62
CA LEU A 26 27.87 -51.00 -28.28
C LEU A 26 29.26 -50.36 -28.16
N ALA A 27 29.63 -49.49 -29.10
CA ALA A 27 30.90 -48.77 -29.07
C ALA A 27 31.03 -47.84 -27.85
N LYS A 28 29.98 -47.05 -27.55
CA LYS A 28 29.89 -46.22 -26.34
C LYS A 28 30.04 -47.06 -25.07
N ALA A 29 29.31 -48.16 -24.95
CA ALA A 29 29.33 -49.02 -23.78
C ALA A 29 30.71 -49.66 -23.55
N ILE A 30 31.39 -50.13 -24.61
CA ILE A 30 32.76 -50.65 -24.51
C ILE A 30 33.73 -49.54 -24.03
N TYR A 31 33.64 -48.34 -24.60
CA TYR A 31 34.51 -47.22 -24.24
C TYR A 31 34.32 -46.78 -22.79
N ILE A 32 33.07 -46.64 -22.33
CA ILE A 32 32.76 -46.27 -20.94
C ILE A 32 33.28 -47.33 -19.97
N ARG A 33 33.03 -48.62 -20.22
CA ARG A 33 33.53 -49.70 -19.34
C ARG A 33 35.06 -49.80 -19.33
N LEU A 34 35.72 -49.51 -20.46
CA LEU A 34 37.18 -49.41 -20.54
C LEU A 34 37.71 -48.24 -19.70
N PHE A 35 37.07 -47.07 -19.78
CA PHE A 35 37.40 -45.90 -18.98
C PHE A 35 37.21 -46.17 -17.47
N ASP A 36 36.10 -46.79 -17.08
CA ASP A 36 35.84 -47.21 -15.70
C ASP A 36 36.93 -48.16 -15.17
N GLN A 37 37.46 -49.07 -16.01
CA GLN A 37 38.59 -49.92 -15.63
C GLN A 37 39.91 -49.15 -15.53
N ILE A 38 40.17 -48.17 -16.40
CA ILE A 38 41.37 -47.31 -16.31
C ILE A 38 41.35 -46.53 -14.99
N VAL A 39 40.22 -45.90 -14.64
CA VAL A 39 40.04 -45.22 -13.34
C VAL A 39 40.19 -46.19 -12.18
N THR A 40 39.59 -47.39 -12.27
CA THR A 40 39.72 -48.45 -11.25
C THR A 40 41.17 -48.93 -11.10
N PHE A 41 41.94 -49.01 -12.18
CA PHE A 41 43.35 -49.41 -12.17
C PHE A 41 44.21 -48.33 -11.51
N VAL A 42 44.08 -47.07 -11.92
CA VAL A 42 44.77 -45.93 -11.30
C VAL A 42 44.47 -45.85 -9.80
N ASN A 43 43.20 -46.00 -9.40
CA ASN A 43 42.81 -46.01 -7.99
C ASN A 43 43.39 -47.18 -7.19
N LYS A 44 43.67 -48.33 -7.82
CA LYS A 44 44.38 -49.46 -7.18
C LYS A 44 45.90 -49.26 -7.12
N SER A 45 46.47 -48.51 -8.05
CA SER A 45 47.90 -48.14 -8.06
C SER A 45 48.24 -47.05 -7.04
N ILE A 46 47.25 -46.31 -6.53
CA ILE A 46 47.42 -45.32 -5.45
C ILE A 46 47.19 -46.04 -4.11
N PRO A 47 48.22 -46.25 -3.27
CA PRO A 47 48.06 -46.96 -2.01
C PRO A 47 47.25 -46.14 -1.00
N PHE A 48 46.19 -46.72 -0.45
CA PHE A 48 45.34 -46.09 0.56
C PHE A 48 45.10 -47.02 1.75
N SER A 49 45.47 -46.57 2.96
CA SER A 49 45.45 -47.35 4.20
C SER A 49 44.58 -46.69 5.28
N SER A 50 43.38 -46.23 4.89
CA SER A 50 42.42 -45.42 5.68
C SER A 50 42.89 -43.98 6.02
N SER A 51 41.95 -43.04 6.15
CA SER A 51 42.22 -41.67 6.59
C SER A 51 41.03 -41.08 7.34
N ASN A 52 41.31 -40.17 8.27
CA ASN A 52 40.28 -39.45 9.05
C ASN A 52 39.76 -38.19 8.33
N SER A 53 40.39 -37.80 7.22
CA SER A 53 40.07 -36.62 6.42
C SER A 53 40.59 -36.79 4.99
N TYR A 54 40.12 -35.94 4.08
CA TYR A 54 40.59 -35.84 2.70
C TYR A 54 40.47 -34.39 2.20
N ILE A 55 41.20 -34.07 1.13
CA ILE A 55 41.03 -32.83 0.36
C ILE A 55 40.56 -33.26 -1.02
N GLY A 56 39.33 -32.88 -1.38
CA GLY A 56 38.78 -33.13 -2.71
C GLY A 56 39.13 -31.98 -3.66
N ILE A 57 39.67 -32.31 -4.83
CA ILE A 57 39.78 -31.40 -5.97
C ILE A 57 38.69 -31.79 -6.96
N LEU A 58 37.81 -30.85 -7.29
CA LEU A 58 36.77 -31.01 -8.31
C LEU A 58 37.13 -30.11 -9.50
N ASP A 59 37.46 -30.74 -10.62
CA ASP A 59 37.63 -30.09 -11.91
C ASP A 59 36.52 -30.56 -12.86
N ILE A 60 35.92 -29.62 -13.60
CA ILE A 60 34.76 -29.85 -14.47
C ILE A 60 34.76 -28.89 -15.65
N ALA A 61 34.04 -29.24 -16.71
CA ALA A 61 33.71 -28.30 -17.77
C ALA A 61 32.93 -27.10 -17.19
N GLY A 62 33.41 -25.89 -17.47
CA GLY A 62 32.68 -24.65 -17.18
C GLY A 62 31.45 -24.49 -18.06
N PHE A 63 30.75 -23.37 -17.92
CA PHE A 63 29.58 -23.06 -18.74
C PHE A 63 29.93 -22.99 -20.24
N GLU A 64 29.25 -23.78 -21.07
CA GLU A 64 29.49 -23.87 -22.51
C GLU A 64 28.47 -23.05 -23.31
N TYR A 65 28.95 -22.37 -24.35
CA TYR A 65 28.12 -21.58 -25.25
C TYR A 65 28.67 -21.63 -26.67
N PHE A 66 28.00 -22.39 -27.53
CA PHE A 66 28.33 -22.56 -28.95
C PHE A 66 27.19 -22.02 -29.84
N PRO A 67 27.43 -21.80 -31.15
CA PRO A 67 26.39 -21.37 -32.09
C PRO A 67 25.20 -22.34 -32.20
N ILE A 68 25.47 -23.63 -31.99
CA ILE A 68 24.49 -24.73 -31.89
C ILE A 68 24.87 -25.53 -30.63
N ASN A 69 23.94 -25.67 -29.68
CA ASN A 69 24.16 -26.41 -28.45
C ASN A 69 23.31 -27.68 -28.44
N SER A 70 23.85 -28.80 -27.98
CA SER A 70 23.18 -30.10 -27.97
C SER A 70 22.94 -30.60 -26.54
N PHE A 71 22.50 -31.86 -26.40
CA PHE A 71 22.16 -32.48 -25.12
C PHE A 71 23.36 -32.51 -24.14
N GLU A 72 24.58 -32.63 -24.68
CA GLU A 72 25.82 -32.57 -23.92
C GLU A 72 26.01 -31.20 -23.25
N GLN A 73 25.86 -30.10 -23.99
CA GLN A 73 25.89 -28.73 -23.44
C GLN A 73 24.77 -28.50 -22.44
N PHE A 74 23.58 -29.05 -22.69
CA PHE A 74 22.44 -28.95 -21.77
C PHE A 74 22.76 -29.57 -20.40
N CYS A 75 23.34 -30.77 -20.38
CA CYS A 75 23.81 -31.42 -19.15
C CYS A 75 24.98 -30.66 -18.47
N ILE A 76 25.94 -30.15 -19.24
CA ILE A 76 27.08 -29.37 -18.70
C ILE A 76 26.60 -28.06 -18.07
N ASN A 77 25.69 -27.33 -18.73
CA ASN A 77 25.16 -26.07 -18.24
C ASN A 77 24.21 -26.28 -17.05
N TYR A 78 23.40 -27.34 -17.03
CA TYR A 78 22.65 -27.77 -15.85
C TYR A 78 23.55 -28.09 -14.64
N CYS A 79 24.70 -28.75 -14.86
CA CYS A 79 25.69 -28.99 -13.80
C CYS A 79 26.28 -27.69 -13.25
N ASN A 80 26.62 -26.74 -14.14
CA ASN A 80 27.09 -25.42 -13.74
C ASN A 80 26.01 -24.61 -13.01
N GLU A 81 24.74 -24.70 -13.42
CA GLU A 81 23.58 -24.07 -12.76
C GLU A 81 23.46 -24.53 -11.29
N LYS A 82 23.52 -25.85 -11.06
CA LYS A 82 23.52 -26.48 -9.73
C LYS A 82 24.70 -26.04 -8.86
N LEU A 83 25.90 -26.00 -9.43
CA LEU A 83 27.10 -25.57 -8.72
C LEU A 83 27.10 -24.06 -8.41
N GLN A 84 26.50 -23.24 -9.28
CA GLN A 84 26.30 -21.82 -9.01
C GLN A 84 25.23 -21.57 -7.93
N GLN A 85 24.12 -22.32 -7.94
CA GLN A 85 23.09 -22.26 -6.89
C GLN A 85 23.68 -22.63 -5.52
N PHE A 86 24.52 -23.66 -5.48
CA PHE A 86 25.24 -24.05 -4.26
C PHE A 86 26.31 -23.04 -3.84
N PHE A 87 27.01 -22.39 -4.78
CA PHE A 87 27.91 -21.27 -4.48
C PHE A 87 27.15 -20.08 -3.87
N ASN A 88 26.01 -19.72 -4.44
CA ASN A 88 25.13 -18.66 -3.92
C ASN A 88 24.62 -19.03 -2.51
N GLU A 89 24.18 -20.27 -2.29
CA GLU A 89 23.77 -20.78 -0.97
C GLU A 89 24.92 -20.72 0.06
N ARG A 90 26.10 -21.25 -0.30
CA ARG A 90 27.24 -21.42 0.62
C ARG A 90 27.99 -20.13 0.92
N ILE A 91 28.01 -19.16 -0.01
CA ILE A 91 28.75 -17.90 0.14
C ILE A 91 27.82 -16.73 0.48
N LEU A 92 26.67 -16.59 -0.18
CA LEU A 92 25.83 -15.39 -0.06
C LEU A 92 24.72 -15.56 0.99
N LYS A 93 24.05 -16.72 1.03
CA LYS A 93 22.93 -17.01 1.93
C LYS A 93 23.41 -17.40 3.33
N GLU A 94 24.39 -18.30 3.43
CA GLU A 94 24.96 -18.70 4.73
C GLU A 94 25.67 -17.58 5.49
N GLU A 95 26.42 -16.71 4.81
CA GLU A 95 27.13 -15.60 5.46
C GLU A 95 26.15 -14.55 6.01
N GLN A 96 25.09 -14.24 5.27
CA GLN A 96 23.99 -13.39 5.76
C GLN A 96 23.25 -14.05 6.94
N LEU A 97 22.99 -15.36 6.89
CA LEU A 97 22.41 -16.10 8.02
C LEU A 97 23.35 -16.15 9.24
N LEU A 98 24.67 -16.09 9.06
CA LEU A 98 25.63 -15.94 10.16
C LEU A 98 25.56 -14.54 10.77
N TYR A 99 25.45 -13.49 9.95
CA TYR A 99 25.29 -12.12 10.43
C TYR A 99 23.99 -11.94 11.22
N ASP A 100 22.86 -12.48 10.72
CA ASP A 100 21.59 -12.54 11.45
C ASP A 100 21.74 -13.29 12.79
N LYS A 101 22.36 -14.49 12.80
CA LYS A 101 22.59 -15.30 14.01
C LYS A 101 23.50 -14.63 15.05
N GLU A 102 24.45 -13.82 14.61
CA GLU A 102 25.37 -13.08 15.48
C GLU A 102 24.80 -11.71 15.90
N GLY A 103 23.59 -11.34 15.47
CA GLY A 103 22.93 -10.08 15.84
C GLY A 103 23.55 -8.86 15.16
N LEU A 104 24.05 -9.00 13.94
CA LEU A 104 24.59 -7.89 13.15
C LEU A 104 23.49 -7.30 12.26
N GLU A 105 23.06 -6.08 12.59
CA GLU A 105 22.13 -5.27 11.78
C GLU A 105 22.82 -4.80 10.48
N LEU A 106 22.92 -5.69 9.49
CA LEU A 106 23.41 -5.42 8.15
C LEU A 106 22.26 -5.38 7.14
N LYS A 107 22.41 -4.57 6.08
CA LYS A 107 21.50 -4.59 4.94
C LYS A 107 21.61 -5.95 4.25
N LYS A 108 20.49 -6.62 4.02
CA LYS A 108 20.45 -7.86 3.23
C LYS A 108 20.75 -7.56 1.77
N ILE A 109 21.58 -8.41 1.17
CA ILE A 109 22.13 -8.24 -0.18
C ILE A 109 21.38 -9.16 -1.12
N SER A 110 20.63 -8.55 -2.03
CA SER A 110 19.96 -9.21 -3.15
C SER A 110 21.02 -9.78 -4.10
N TYR A 111 20.94 -11.09 -4.33
CA TYR A 111 21.66 -11.78 -5.40
C TYR A 111 20.65 -12.42 -6.35
N ILE A 112 21.08 -12.76 -7.56
CA ILE A 112 20.23 -13.47 -8.53
C ILE A 112 20.18 -14.94 -8.10
N ASP A 113 19.03 -15.37 -7.57
CA ASP A 113 18.75 -16.80 -7.40
C ASP A 113 18.48 -17.43 -8.79
N ASN A 114 18.79 -18.72 -8.90
CA ASN A 114 18.69 -19.50 -10.13
C ASN A 114 18.01 -20.86 -9.91
N GLN A 115 17.38 -21.05 -8.75
CA GLN A 115 16.51 -22.18 -8.44
C GLN A 115 15.40 -22.39 -9.49
N ASP A 116 14.85 -21.32 -10.05
CA ASP A 116 13.82 -21.37 -11.10
C ASP A 116 14.35 -21.97 -12.42
N CYS A 117 15.61 -21.67 -12.78
CA CYS A 117 16.27 -22.29 -13.93
C CYS A 117 16.59 -23.77 -13.68
N ILE A 118 16.86 -24.16 -12.43
CA ILE A 118 17.09 -25.56 -12.04
C ILE A 118 15.77 -26.35 -12.10
N GLU A 119 14.68 -25.80 -11.57
CA GLU A 119 13.36 -26.44 -11.56
C GLU A 119 12.83 -26.65 -12.98
N LEU A 120 12.97 -25.68 -13.89
CA LEU A 120 12.66 -25.86 -15.32
C LEU A 120 13.34 -27.10 -15.94
N ILE A 121 14.53 -27.46 -15.46
CA ILE A 121 15.34 -28.57 -16.02
C ILE A 121 15.05 -29.90 -15.31
N GLU A 122 14.99 -29.90 -13.97
CA GLU A 122 14.95 -31.14 -13.17
C GLU A 122 13.59 -31.51 -12.54
N ALA A 123 12.60 -30.60 -12.55
CA ALA A 123 11.34 -30.79 -11.82
C ALA A 123 10.61 -32.06 -12.25
N LYS A 124 9.93 -32.69 -11.30
CA LYS A 124 9.13 -33.89 -11.58
C LYS A 124 7.95 -33.52 -12.48
N THR A 125 7.69 -34.35 -13.50
CA THR A 125 6.60 -34.24 -14.51
C THR A 125 6.52 -32.97 -15.37
N THR A 126 7.26 -31.91 -15.03
CA THR A 126 7.31 -30.64 -15.79
C THR A 126 8.73 -30.16 -16.13
N GLY A 127 9.78 -30.82 -15.63
CA GLY A 127 11.17 -30.50 -15.97
C GLY A 127 11.60 -31.15 -17.28
N CYS A 128 12.47 -30.48 -18.03
CA CYS A 128 12.94 -30.95 -19.35
C CYS A 128 13.47 -32.39 -19.36
N PHE A 129 14.14 -32.86 -18.30
CA PHE A 129 14.60 -34.26 -18.22
C PHE A 129 13.45 -35.27 -18.06
N ASP A 130 12.45 -34.97 -17.25
CA ASP A 130 11.28 -35.85 -17.07
C ASP A 130 10.45 -35.90 -18.37
N LEU A 131 10.28 -34.77 -19.04
CA LEU A 131 9.60 -34.69 -20.35
C LEU A 131 10.35 -35.45 -21.45
N LEU A 132 11.69 -35.39 -21.46
CA LEU A 132 12.50 -36.16 -22.41
C LEU A 132 12.42 -37.67 -22.12
N ASP A 133 12.38 -38.05 -20.84
CA ASP A 133 12.16 -39.42 -20.41
C ASP A 133 10.72 -39.90 -20.68
N GLU A 134 9.71 -39.03 -20.73
CA GLU A 134 8.35 -39.35 -21.20
C GLU A 134 8.34 -39.60 -22.72
N GLU A 135 8.88 -38.67 -23.51
CA GLU A 135 8.95 -38.79 -24.98
C GLU A 135 9.69 -40.05 -25.42
N SER A 136 10.86 -40.35 -24.84
CA SER A 136 11.67 -41.54 -25.16
C SER A 136 10.95 -42.88 -24.92
N LYS A 137 9.79 -42.89 -24.26
CA LYS A 137 8.96 -44.09 -24.01
C LYS A 137 7.76 -44.21 -24.95
N LEU A 138 7.48 -43.20 -25.79
CA LEU A 138 6.38 -43.26 -26.75
C LEU A 138 6.65 -44.29 -27.87
N PRO A 139 5.61 -44.88 -28.50
CA PRO A 139 5.80 -45.84 -29.60
C PRO A 139 6.45 -45.25 -30.85
N THR A 140 6.34 -43.94 -31.04
CA THR A 140 6.97 -43.18 -32.13
C THR A 140 7.50 -41.84 -31.58
N PRO A 141 8.68 -41.82 -30.94
CA PRO A 141 9.23 -40.60 -30.35
C PRO A 141 9.63 -39.59 -31.44
N ARG A 142 9.43 -38.30 -31.17
CA ARG A 142 9.69 -37.19 -32.11
C ARG A 142 10.32 -35.98 -31.41
N PRO A 143 11.50 -35.50 -31.85
CA PRO A 143 12.14 -34.32 -31.27
C PRO A 143 11.24 -33.08 -31.27
N GLU A 144 10.42 -32.91 -32.30
CA GLU A 144 9.52 -31.77 -32.48
C GLU A 144 8.36 -31.81 -31.47
N HIS A 145 7.88 -33.02 -31.14
CA HIS A 145 6.86 -33.22 -30.13
C HIS A 145 7.41 -32.91 -28.73
N PHE A 146 8.63 -33.36 -28.42
CA PHE A 146 9.33 -32.98 -27.19
C PHE A 146 9.52 -31.46 -27.06
N THR A 147 10.02 -30.77 -28.10
CA THR A 147 10.14 -29.29 -28.09
C THR A 147 8.79 -28.62 -27.80
N THR A 148 7.73 -29.11 -28.45
CA THR A 148 6.37 -28.61 -28.29
C THR A 148 5.84 -28.86 -26.88
N GLU A 149 6.12 -30.03 -26.28
CA GLU A 149 5.69 -30.36 -24.91
C GLU A 149 6.44 -29.59 -23.83
N VAL A 150 7.74 -29.33 -24.00
CA VAL A 150 8.49 -28.39 -23.12
C VAL A 150 7.86 -27.00 -23.16
N HIS A 151 7.55 -26.48 -24.35
CA HIS A 151 6.84 -25.21 -24.47
C HIS A 151 5.38 -25.27 -24.01
N ASN A 152 4.74 -26.45 -23.98
CA ASN A 152 3.36 -26.60 -23.50
C ASN A 152 3.24 -26.69 -21.98
N ARG A 153 4.11 -27.47 -21.33
CA ARG A 153 4.09 -27.70 -19.88
C ARG A 153 4.59 -26.50 -19.10
N ASN A 154 5.48 -25.69 -19.69
CA ASN A 154 6.16 -24.58 -19.03
C ASN A 154 5.79 -23.20 -19.65
N LYS A 155 4.54 -23.03 -20.13
CA LYS A 155 4.06 -21.76 -20.73
C LYS A 155 4.24 -20.59 -19.78
N GLY A 156 4.86 -19.52 -20.28
CA GLY A 156 5.08 -18.28 -19.52
C GLY A 156 6.21 -18.34 -18.48
N HIS A 157 6.95 -19.45 -18.38
CA HIS A 157 8.07 -19.55 -17.45
C HIS A 157 9.20 -18.54 -17.80
N PRO A 158 9.65 -17.68 -16.88
CA PRO A 158 10.52 -16.54 -17.20
C PRO A 158 11.92 -16.93 -17.72
N ARG A 159 12.33 -18.20 -17.54
CA ARG A 159 13.60 -18.74 -18.05
C ARG A 159 13.48 -19.47 -19.39
N LEU A 160 12.29 -19.75 -19.90
CA LEU A 160 12.07 -20.51 -21.13
C LEU A 160 11.58 -19.59 -22.24
N ASP A 161 12.20 -19.67 -23.43
CA ASP A 161 11.81 -18.84 -24.56
C ASP A 161 12.07 -19.51 -25.92
N PHE A 162 11.56 -18.94 -27.01
CA PHE A 162 11.74 -19.49 -28.36
C PHE A 162 13.11 -19.11 -28.99
N PRO A 163 13.72 -19.98 -29.83
CA PRO A 163 15.01 -19.71 -30.50
C PRO A 163 15.07 -18.36 -31.22
N ARG A 164 13.97 -17.95 -31.87
CA ARG A 164 13.84 -16.69 -32.60
C ARG A 164 14.05 -15.42 -31.76
N LYS A 165 13.94 -15.50 -30.43
CA LYS A 165 14.26 -14.38 -29.51
C LYS A 165 15.75 -14.26 -29.16
N SER A 166 16.60 -15.22 -29.57
CA SER A 166 18.04 -15.17 -29.31
C SER A 166 18.70 -13.90 -29.86
N LYS A 167 19.81 -13.47 -29.25
CA LYS A 167 20.65 -12.38 -29.76
C LYS A 167 21.56 -12.84 -30.91
N LEU A 168 21.90 -14.14 -31.00
CA LEU A 168 22.70 -14.69 -32.10
C LEU A 168 21.87 -14.92 -33.35
N ARG A 169 22.42 -14.58 -34.52
CA ARG A 169 21.78 -14.85 -35.82
C ARG A 169 21.61 -16.35 -36.09
N ALA A 170 22.66 -17.15 -35.92
CA ALA A 170 22.62 -18.60 -36.20
C ALA A 170 21.51 -19.31 -35.39
N SER A 171 21.29 -18.91 -34.14
CA SER A 171 20.25 -19.48 -33.29
C SER A 171 18.82 -19.04 -33.64
N ARG A 172 18.64 -18.03 -34.52
CA ARG A 172 17.33 -17.64 -35.08
C ARG A 172 16.97 -18.38 -36.36
N GLU A 173 17.93 -19.10 -36.95
CA GLU A 173 17.74 -19.90 -38.16
C GLU A 173 17.21 -21.31 -37.80
N ILE A 174 17.28 -21.70 -36.52
CA ILE A 174 16.58 -22.85 -35.91
C ILE A 174 15.09 -22.51 -35.75
N ARG A 175 14.18 -23.45 -36.08
CA ARG A 175 12.74 -23.26 -35.89
C ARG A 175 12.30 -23.47 -34.44
N ASP A 176 11.15 -22.89 -34.08
CA ASP A 176 10.57 -23.00 -32.73
C ASP A 176 10.11 -24.43 -32.36
N ASP A 177 10.02 -25.34 -33.32
CA ASP A 177 9.80 -26.78 -33.11
C ASP A 177 11.10 -27.62 -33.08
N GLU A 178 12.26 -27.04 -33.43
CA GLU A 178 13.57 -27.71 -33.52
C GLU A 178 14.53 -27.35 -32.38
N GLY A 179 14.10 -26.50 -31.45
CA GLY A 179 14.91 -26.06 -30.31
C GLY A 179 14.18 -25.12 -29.35
N PHE A 180 14.77 -24.90 -28.18
CA PHE A 180 14.29 -23.95 -27.16
C PHE A 180 15.44 -23.13 -26.56
N LEU A 181 15.12 -21.96 -26.00
CA LEU A 181 16.04 -21.04 -25.34
C LEU A 181 15.88 -21.13 -23.81
N VAL A 182 16.99 -21.26 -23.08
CA VAL A 182 17.03 -21.19 -21.61
C VAL A 182 17.87 -20.00 -21.14
N GLN A 183 17.35 -19.24 -20.17
CA GLN A 183 18.02 -18.09 -19.55
C GLN A 183 18.83 -18.52 -18.31
N HIS A 184 19.98 -19.15 -18.53
CA HIS A 184 20.89 -19.59 -17.46
C HIS A 184 21.48 -18.41 -16.67
N PHE A 185 22.07 -18.66 -15.50
CA PHE A 185 22.81 -17.65 -14.73
C PHE A 185 23.91 -16.93 -15.54
N ALA A 186 24.51 -17.60 -16.52
CA ALA A 186 25.55 -17.07 -17.39
C ALA A 186 25.01 -16.48 -18.72
N GLY A 187 23.70 -16.57 -19.00
CA GLY A 187 23.05 -15.96 -20.16
C GLY A 187 22.14 -16.89 -20.97
N SER A 188 21.61 -16.33 -22.07
CA SER A 188 20.65 -17.00 -22.97
C SER A 188 21.34 -18.07 -23.83
N VAL A 189 20.97 -19.34 -23.68
CA VAL A 189 21.47 -20.46 -24.51
C VAL A 189 20.34 -21.09 -25.30
N VAL A 190 20.55 -21.31 -26.60
CA VAL A 190 19.60 -22.04 -27.46
C VAL A 190 20.11 -23.45 -27.70
N TYR A 191 19.27 -24.43 -27.38
CA TYR A 191 19.53 -25.86 -27.57
C TYR A 191 18.71 -26.39 -28.75
N SER A 192 19.33 -27.17 -29.63
CA SER A 192 18.61 -27.89 -30.69
C SER A 192 18.23 -29.29 -30.21
N THR A 193 16.94 -29.60 -30.27
CA THR A 193 16.35 -30.82 -29.73
C THR A 193 16.50 -32.03 -30.64
N ALA A 194 16.87 -31.85 -31.90
CA ALA A 194 16.87 -32.87 -32.96
C ALA A 194 17.52 -34.22 -32.60
N GLN A 195 18.55 -34.22 -31.73
CA GLN A 195 19.24 -35.44 -31.26
C GLN A 195 19.06 -35.74 -29.77
N PHE A 196 18.24 -34.98 -29.03
CA PHE A 196 18.10 -35.15 -27.57
C PHE A 196 17.62 -36.55 -27.18
N ILE A 197 16.61 -37.08 -27.88
CA ILE A 197 16.01 -38.40 -27.59
C ILE A 197 17.03 -39.52 -27.80
N GLU A 198 17.77 -39.47 -28.91
CA GLU A 198 18.77 -40.48 -29.28
C GLU A 198 19.99 -40.45 -28.35
N LYS A 199 20.38 -39.25 -27.90
CA LYS A 199 21.48 -39.06 -26.95
C LYS A 199 21.11 -39.38 -25.51
N ASN A 200 19.83 -39.28 -25.15
CA ASN A 200 19.33 -39.67 -23.82
C ASN A 200 19.14 -41.19 -23.67
N ASN A 201 19.09 -41.95 -24.77
CA ASN A 201 18.87 -43.39 -24.75
C ASN A 201 20.19 -44.20 -24.76
N ASP A 202 20.62 -44.69 -23.59
CA ASP A 202 21.81 -45.54 -23.41
C ASP A 202 21.47 -47.05 -23.39
N ALA A 203 20.32 -47.46 -23.95
CA ALA A 203 19.84 -48.85 -23.91
C ALA A 203 20.63 -49.76 -24.86
N LEU A 204 21.48 -50.61 -24.30
CA LEU A 204 22.27 -51.60 -25.05
C LEU A 204 21.40 -52.80 -25.50
N HIS A 205 21.53 -53.20 -26.77
CA HIS A 205 20.77 -54.33 -27.32
C HIS A 205 21.20 -55.67 -26.69
N ALA A 206 20.24 -56.39 -26.10
CA ALA A 206 20.50 -57.59 -25.30
C ALA A 206 21.34 -58.66 -26.02
N SER A 207 21.08 -58.91 -27.32
CA SER A 207 21.86 -59.87 -28.11
C SER A 207 23.33 -59.47 -28.27
N LEU A 208 23.64 -58.17 -28.30
CA LEU A 208 25.03 -57.68 -28.40
C LEU A 208 25.74 -57.77 -27.04
N LEU A 209 25.02 -57.55 -25.94
CA LEU A 209 25.51 -57.76 -24.58
C LEU A 209 25.86 -59.25 -24.33
N ILE A 210 24.99 -60.17 -24.75
CA ILE A 210 25.22 -61.62 -24.65
C ILE A 210 26.46 -62.01 -25.48
N LEU A 211 26.56 -61.54 -26.73
CA LEU A 211 27.72 -61.79 -27.60
C LEU A 211 29.05 -61.32 -26.98
N ILE A 212 29.05 -60.19 -26.27
CA ILE A 212 30.22 -59.70 -25.51
C ILE A 212 30.52 -60.58 -24.29
N GLN A 213 29.51 -61.04 -23.56
CA GLN A 213 29.68 -61.96 -22.42
C GLN A 213 30.17 -63.36 -22.83
N GLU A 214 29.95 -63.75 -24.08
CA GLU A 214 30.44 -64.98 -24.70
C GLU A 214 31.80 -64.80 -25.41
N SER A 215 32.37 -63.59 -25.38
CA SER A 215 33.67 -63.31 -25.98
C SER A 215 34.78 -64.22 -25.44
N ARG A 216 35.61 -64.72 -26.36
CA ARG A 216 36.83 -65.48 -26.05
C ARG A 216 37.91 -64.64 -25.36
N ASN A 217 37.81 -63.31 -25.43
CA ASN A 217 38.74 -62.41 -24.75
C ASN A 217 38.28 -62.16 -23.31
N THR A 218 39.05 -62.69 -22.34
CA THR A 218 38.78 -62.59 -20.90
C THR A 218 38.72 -61.15 -20.40
N PHE A 219 39.51 -60.22 -20.96
CA PHE A 219 39.44 -58.80 -20.60
C PHE A 219 38.09 -58.19 -21.00
N ILE A 220 37.65 -58.39 -22.24
CA ILE A 220 36.34 -57.91 -22.72
C ILE A 220 35.19 -58.51 -21.91
N LYS A 221 35.28 -59.80 -21.57
CA LYS A 221 34.30 -60.47 -20.70
C LYS A 221 34.25 -59.87 -19.29
N ASN A 222 35.39 -59.46 -18.73
CA ASN A 222 35.47 -58.79 -17.43
C ASN A 222 34.94 -57.34 -17.44
N LEU A 223 34.90 -56.66 -18.59
CA LEU A 223 34.25 -55.34 -18.72
C LEU A 223 32.72 -55.44 -18.56
N PHE A 224 32.13 -56.59 -18.88
CA PHE A 224 30.70 -56.86 -18.89
C PHE A 224 30.36 -58.12 -18.06
N PRO A 225 30.54 -58.08 -16.72
CA PRO A 225 30.17 -59.20 -15.87
C PRO A 225 28.69 -59.58 -16.04
N LYS A 226 28.38 -60.87 -15.96
CA LYS A 226 26.98 -61.35 -15.96
C LYS A 226 26.28 -60.87 -14.70
N ALA A 227 25.13 -60.20 -14.86
CA ALA A 227 24.23 -59.92 -13.76
C ALA A 227 23.63 -61.24 -13.20
N PRO A 228 23.32 -61.32 -11.90
CA PRO A 228 22.67 -62.49 -11.32
C PRO A 228 21.34 -62.78 -12.02
N GLU A 229 20.96 -64.06 -12.07
CA GLU A 229 19.97 -64.58 -13.03
C GLU A 229 18.52 -64.12 -12.79
N HIS A 230 18.24 -63.40 -11.70
CA HIS A 230 16.90 -63.01 -11.28
C HIS A 230 16.30 -61.75 -11.96
N GLU A 231 17.09 -60.93 -12.66
CA GLU A 231 16.61 -59.66 -13.25
C GLU A 231 16.45 -59.66 -14.78
N GLN A 232 16.79 -60.76 -15.47
CA GLN A 232 16.83 -60.78 -16.93
C GLN A 232 15.45 -61.03 -17.56
N SER A 233 14.64 -59.97 -17.69
CA SER A 233 13.46 -59.96 -18.56
C SER A 233 13.85 -59.98 -20.04
N ALA A 234 14.33 -61.13 -20.52
CA ALA A 234 14.81 -61.33 -21.87
C ALA A 234 13.72 -61.01 -22.92
N GLY A 235 13.90 -59.92 -23.66
CA GLY A 235 13.02 -59.51 -24.76
C GLY A 235 12.63 -58.03 -24.77
N LYS A 236 12.76 -57.29 -23.66
CA LYS A 236 12.56 -55.82 -23.64
C LYS A 236 13.89 -55.06 -23.58
N LEU A 237 14.03 -54.06 -24.44
CA LEU A 237 14.98 -52.97 -24.25
C LEU A 237 14.48 -52.13 -23.08
N ASN A 238 15.09 -52.29 -21.90
CA ASN A 238 14.84 -51.39 -20.79
C ASN A 238 15.51 -50.05 -21.12
N PHE A 239 14.69 -49.00 -21.32
CA PHE A 239 15.16 -47.65 -21.57
C PHE A 239 15.97 -47.14 -20.37
N ILE A 240 17.23 -46.78 -20.62
CA ILE A 240 18.13 -46.19 -19.62
C ILE A 240 18.36 -44.74 -20.01
N SER A 241 17.78 -43.83 -19.22
CA SER A 241 17.94 -42.39 -19.38
C SER A 241 19.32 -41.92 -18.92
N VAL A 242 20.05 -41.26 -19.81
CA VAL A 242 21.29 -40.55 -19.48
C VAL A 242 20.99 -39.36 -18.57
N GLY A 243 19.91 -38.61 -18.82
CA GLY A 243 19.52 -37.44 -18.04
C GLY A 243 19.19 -37.77 -16.59
N SER A 244 18.37 -38.79 -16.34
CA SER A 244 18.03 -39.24 -14.99
C SER A 244 19.23 -39.88 -14.26
N LYS A 245 20.12 -40.59 -14.97
CA LYS A 245 21.40 -41.09 -14.41
C LYS A 245 22.31 -39.93 -13.99
N PHE A 246 22.46 -38.92 -14.85
CA PHE A 246 23.25 -37.72 -14.58
C PHE A 246 22.70 -36.90 -13.42
N ARG A 247 21.37 -36.68 -13.36
CA ARG A 247 20.67 -36.02 -12.25
C ARG A 247 20.98 -36.68 -10.90
N SER A 248 20.93 -38.02 -10.83
CA SER A 248 21.26 -38.76 -9.60
C SER A 248 22.74 -38.65 -9.21
N GLN A 249 23.65 -38.85 -10.17
CA GLN A 249 25.10 -38.74 -9.92
C GLN A 249 25.51 -37.33 -9.47
N LEU A 250 24.89 -36.30 -10.04
CA LEU A 250 25.09 -34.91 -9.64
C LEU A 250 24.52 -34.65 -8.24
N ALA A 251 23.34 -35.17 -7.90
CA ALA A 251 22.78 -35.05 -6.55
C ALA A 251 23.71 -35.64 -5.48
N ASP A 252 24.32 -36.81 -5.74
CA ASP A 252 25.31 -37.42 -4.85
C ASP A 252 26.58 -36.55 -4.70
N LEU A 253 27.03 -35.90 -5.78
CA LEU A 253 28.13 -34.94 -5.72
C LEU A 253 27.76 -33.71 -4.89
N MET A 254 26.59 -33.11 -5.10
CA MET A 254 26.12 -31.95 -4.33
C MET A 254 25.97 -32.28 -2.84
N ASN A 255 25.53 -33.49 -2.50
CA ASN A 255 25.43 -33.95 -1.12
C ASN A 255 26.81 -34.12 -0.46
N LYS A 256 27.82 -34.64 -1.19
CA LYS A 256 29.21 -34.72 -0.73
C LYS A 256 29.80 -33.31 -0.51
N LEU A 257 29.58 -32.39 -1.44
CA LEU A 257 30.02 -31.00 -1.32
C LEU A 257 29.37 -30.28 -0.13
N ARG A 258 28.07 -30.47 0.11
CA ARG A 258 27.36 -29.92 1.28
C ARG A 258 27.92 -30.40 2.62
N SER A 259 28.60 -31.56 2.65
CA SER A 259 29.22 -32.11 3.87
C SER A 259 30.66 -31.64 4.13
N THR A 260 31.29 -30.90 3.20
CA THR A 260 32.71 -30.51 3.30
C THR A 260 32.96 -29.01 3.49
N GLY A 261 34.17 -28.69 3.94
CA GLY A 261 34.74 -27.35 3.80
C GLY A 261 35.25 -27.16 2.37
N ILE A 262 34.89 -26.05 1.73
CA ILE A 262 35.15 -25.81 0.29
C ILE A 262 35.90 -24.49 0.11
N SER A 263 36.88 -24.52 -0.79
CA SER A 263 37.55 -23.34 -1.34
C SER A 263 37.22 -23.26 -2.83
N PHE A 264 36.56 -22.19 -3.26
CA PHE A 264 36.23 -21.98 -4.67
C PHE A 264 37.40 -21.33 -5.42
N ILE A 265 37.79 -21.91 -6.55
CA ILE A 265 38.75 -21.36 -7.50
C ILE A 265 37.97 -21.02 -8.78
N ARG A 266 38.08 -19.79 -9.27
CA ARG A 266 37.43 -19.34 -10.52
C ARG A 266 38.50 -19.00 -11.55
N CYS A 267 38.65 -19.87 -12.55
CA CYS A 267 39.53 -19.64 -13.69
C CYS A 267 38.89 -18.61 -14.64
N ILE A 268 39.69 -17.69 -15.18
CA ILE A 268 39.25 -16.64 -16.11
C ILE A 268 40.08 -16.71 -17.38
N LYS A 269 39.42 -16.74 -18.54
CA LYS A 269 40.05 -16.70 -19.86
C LYS A 269 40.33 -15.24 -20.26
N PRO A 270 41.59 -14.80 -20.42
CA PRO A 270 41.91 -13.38 -20.61
C PRO A 270 41.61 -12.87 -22.03
N ASN A 271 41.64 -13.73 -23.04
CA ASN A 271 41.26 -13.43 -24.42
C ASN A 271 40.85 -14.71 -25.15
N LEU A 272 40.02 -14.59 -26.19
CA LEU A 272 39.55 -15.75 -26.97
C LEU A 272 40.66 -16.42 -27.80
N LYS A 273 41.70 -15.66 -28.18
CA LYS A 273 42.77 -16.05 -29.10
C LYS A 273 43.89 -16.91 -28.46
N MET A 274 43.84 -17.15 -27.16
CA MET A 274 44.86 -17.88 -26.38
C MET A 274 46.27 -17.23 -26.41
N VAL A 275 46.36 -15.91 -26.63
CA VAL A 275 47.64 -15.19 -26.71
C VAL A 275 48.06 -14.69 -25.32
N PRO A 276 49.32 -14.88 -24.86
CA PRO A 276 49.78 -14.34 -23.58
C PRO A 276 49.78 -12.80 -23.58
N SER A 277 49.58 -12.20 -22.40
CA SER A 277 49.55 -10.74 -22.17
C SER A 277 48.46 -9.94 -22.92
N LEU A 278 47.58 -10.59 -23.69
CA LEU A 278 46.41 -9.96 -24.31
C LEU A 278 45.20 -10.05 -23.37
N PHE A 279 44.56 -8.92 -23.07
CA PHE A 279 43.38 -8.84 -22.18
C PHE A 279 42.18 -8.23 -22.93
N GLU A 280 41.13 -9.02 -23.12
CA GLU A 280 39.87 -8.61 -23.75
C GLU A 280 38.86 -8.23 -22.65
N GLY A 281 38.99 -7.00 -22.12
CA GLY A 281 38.31 -6.55 -20.89
C GLY A 281 36.79 -6.82 -20.82
N GLY A 282 36.05 -6.66 -21.94
CA GLY A 282 34.62 -6.98 -21.98
C GLY A 282 34.31 -8.47 -21.82
N GLN A 283 35.16 -9.36 -22.36
CA GLN A 283 35.02 -10.81 -22.17
C GLN A 283 35.34 -11.23 -20.74
N ILE A 284 36.31 -10.56 -20.11
CA ILE A 284 36.68 -10.78 -18.70
C ILE A 284 35.56 -10.30 -17.77
N LEU A 285 35.01 -9.10 -18.02
CA LEU A 285 33.89 -8.56 -17.24
C LEU A 285 32.65 -9.47 -17.32
N SER A 286 32.32 -9.96 -18.52
CA SER A 286 31.24 -10.93 -18.72
C SER A 286 31.46 -12.20 -17.86
N GLN A 287 32.65 -12.80 -17.90
CA GLN A 287 32.97 -13.97 -17.07
C GLN A 287 32.86 -13.70 -15.55
N LEU A 288 33.24 -12.50 -15.08
CA LEU A 288 33.12 -12.11 -13.67
C LEU A 288 31.67 -11.86 -13.24
N GLN A 289 30.83 -11.34 -14.13
CA GLN A 289 29.39 -11.20 -13.92
C GLN A 289 28.73 -12.58 -13.87
N CYS A 290 28.95 -13.42 -14.89
CA CYS A 290 28.40 -14.77 -14.97
C CYS A 290 28.80 -15.64 -13.77
N SER A 291 30.07 -15.62 -13.34
CA SER A 291 30.51 -16.42 -12.18
C SER A 291 29.97 -15.93 -10.82
N GLY A 292 29.17 -14.86 -10.77
CA GLY A 292 28.59 -14.29 -9.56
C GLY A 292 29.57 -13.50 -8.70
N MET A 293 30.79 -13.23 -9.20
CA MET A 293 31.86 -12.61 -8.42
C MET A 293 31.55 -11.15 -8.04
N VAL A 294 30.74 -10.44 -8.83
CA VAL A 294 30.27 -9.09 -8.50
C VAL A 294 29.47 -9.08 -7.19
N SER A 295 28.47 -9.95 -7.05
CA SER A 295 27.66 -10.05 -5.83
C SER A 295 28.46 -10.52 -4.60
N VAL A 296 29.54 -11.28 -4.80
CA VAL A 296 30.48 -11.62 -3.72
C VAL A 296 31.32 -10.41 -3.31
N LEU A 297 31.77 -9.59 -4.26
CA LEU A 297 32.48 -8.34 -3.95
C LEU A 297 31.58 -7.35 -3.18
N ASP A 298 30.31 -7.21 -3.58
CA ASP A 298 29.32 -6.42 -2.83
C ASP A 298 29.15 -6.92 -1.39
N LEU A 299 29.06 -8.24 -1.19
CA LEU A 299 29.00 -8.86 0.14
C LEU A 299 30.26 -8.60 0.98
N MET A 300 31.44 -8.72 0.38
CA MET A 300 32.71 -8.47 1.06
C MET A 300 32.95 -6.98 1.36
N GLN A 301 32.41 -6.08 0.53
CA GLN A 301 32.50 -4.63 0.73
C GLN A 301 31.50 -4.13 1.78
N GLN A 302 30.27 -4.63 1.79
CA GLN A 302 29.24 -4.19 2.72
C GLN A 302 29.38 -4.88 4.09
N GLY A 303 29.68 -6.19 4.10
CA GLY A 303 29.83 -7.04 5.28
C GLY A 303 31.22 -7.03 5.93
N PHE A 304 31.60 -8.16 6.54
CA PHE A 304 32.80 -8.29 7.38
C PHE A 304 33.50 -9.65 7.17
N PRO A 305 34.35 -9.79 6.13
CA PRO A 305 34.94 -11.08 5.77
C PRO A 305 35.99 -11.59 6.76
N SER A 306 36.62 -10.70 7.53
CA SER A 306 37.58 -11.08 8.58
C SER A 306 36.86 -11.22 9.92
N ARG A 307 37.00 -12.38 10.58
CA ARG A 307 36.29 -12.71 11.83
C ARG A 307 37.14 -13.59 12.74
N ALA A 308 37.00 -13.39 14.05
CA ALA A 308 37.69 -14.18 15.08
C ALA A 308 36.82 -14.33 16.34
N GLN A 309 36.92 -15.45 17.04
CA GLN A 309 36.18 -15.69 18.29
C GLN A 309 36.76 -14.86 19.44
N PHE A 310 35.93 -14.47 20.41
CA PHE A 310 36.42 -13.75 21.60
C PHE A 310 37.50 -14.54 22.36
N ALA A 311 37.37 -15.87 22.44
CA ALA A 311 38.32 -16.74 23.11
C ALA A 311 39.68 -16.84 22.39
N GLU A 312 39.67 -16.92 21.05
CA GLU A 312 40.87 -16.94 20.20
C GLU A 312 41.65 -15.62 20.35
N LEU A 313 40.97 -14.48 20.14
CA LEU A 313 41.56 -13.14 20.30
C LEU A 313 42.14 -12.93 21.69
N TYR A 314 41.37 -13.26 22.74
CA TYR A 314 41.87 -13.17 24.11
C TYR A 314 43.08 -14.09 24.34
N GLY A 315 43.07 -15.30 23.78
CA GLY A 315 44.18 -16.26 23.86
C GLY A 315 45.46 -15.72 23.22
N MET A 316 45.39 -15.19 22.00
CA MET A 316 46.52 -14.61 21.27
C MET A 316 47.23 -13.51 22.07
N TYR A 317 46.48 -12.62 22.73
CA TYR A 317 47.06 -11.46 23.43
C TYR A 317 47.26 -11.68 24.94
N LYS A 318 46.81 -12.81 25.52
CA LYS A 318 46.85 -13.08 26.97
C LYS A 318 48.24 -12.97 27.58
N SER A 319 49.27 -13.42 26.86
CA SER A 319 50.69 -13.41 27.26
C SER A 319 51.24 -11.99 27.45
N TYR A 320 50.79 -11.04 26.64
CA TYR A 320 51.26 -9.65 26.64
C TYR A 320 50.51 -8.76 27.65
N LEU A 321 49.47 -9.28 28.31
CA LEU A 321 48.57 -8.50 29.15
C LEU A 321 48.89 -8.59 30.65
N PRO A 322 48.78 -7.49 31.42
CA PRO A 322 48.86 -7.51 32.87
C PRO A 322 47.83 -8.45 33.50
N LYS A 323 48.22 -9.07 34.63
CA LYS A 323 47.41 -10.05 35.39
C LYS A 323 45.99 -9.59 35.74
N GLU A 324 45.74 -8.29 35.84
CA GLU A 324 44.40 -7.68 36.02
C GLU A 324 43.51 -7.79 34.78
N LEU A 325 44.06 -7.51 33.59
CA LEU A 325 43.33 -7.55 32.32
C LEU A 325 43.18 -8.99 31.82
N ALA A 326 44.20 -9.82 32.05
CA ALA A 326 44.15 -11.26 31.81
C ALA A 326 43.13 -12.01 32.70
N ARG A 327 42.53 -11.35 33.70
CA ARG A 327 41.42 -11.87 34.54
C ARG A 327 40.02 -11.44 34.07
N LEU A 328 39.91 -10.68 32.97
CA LEU A 328 38.60 -10.31 32.40
C LEU A 328 38.02 -11.43 31.54
N ASP A 329 36.69 -11.48 31.50
CA ASP A 329 35.94 -12.24 30.48
C ASP A 329 36.38 -11.84 29.06
N PRO A 330 36.59 -12.79 28.12
CA PRO A 330 37.07 -12.50 26.76
C PRO A 330 36.24 -11.47 25.98
N ARG A 331 34.90 -11.49 26.12
CA ARG A 331 33.99 -10.56 25.42
C ARG A 331 34.07 -9.15 26.01
N LEU A 332 34.18 -9.03 27.33
CA LEU A 332 34.43 -7.76 28.02
C LEU A 332 35.84 -7.23 27.74
N PHE A 333 36.85 -8.11 27.68
CA PHE A 333 38.21 -7.77 27.33
C PHE A 333 38.29 -7.12 25.94
N CYS A 334 37.78 -7.79 24.89
CA CYS A 334 37.79 -7.24 23.55
C CYS A 334 37.02 -5.91 23.46
N LYS A 335 35.87 -5.80 24.13
CA LYS A 335 35.10 -4.54 24.21
C LYS A 335 35.86 -3.40 24.90
N ALA A 336 36.70 -3.70 25.88
CA ALA A 336 37.54 -2.72 26.56
C ALA A 336 38.76 -2.32 25.72
N LEU A 337 39.38 -3.29 25.05
CA LEU A 337 40.56 -3.13 24.19
C LEU A 337 40.28 -2.22 22.99
N PHE A 338 39.25 -2.55 22.21
CA PHE A 338 38.92 -1.83 20.96
C PHE A 338 38.57 -0.36 21.22
N LYS A 339 37.88 -0.09 22.35
CA LYS A 339 37.56 1.28 22.78
C LYS A 339 38.75 2.06 23.33
N ALA A 340 39.83 1.39 23.72
CA ALA A 340 41.08 2.03 24.12
C ALA A 340 42.04 2.26 22.93
N LEU A 341 41.95 1.41 21.90
CA LEU A 341 42.53 1.62 20.57
C LEU A 341 41.82 2.75 19.78
N ASN A 342 40.60 3.10 20.18
CA ASN A 342 39.76 4.10 19.51
C ASN A 342 39.41 3.73 18.05
N LEU A 343 39.27 2.42 17.79
CA LEU A 343 38.72 1.91 16.53
C LEU A 343 37.28 2.42 16.34
N ARG A 344 36.89 2.68 15.08
CA ARG A 344 35.56 3.18 14.75
C ARG A 344 34.55 2.04 14.70
N ASP A 345 33.34 2.25 15.21
CA ASP A 345 32.23 1.28 15.14
C ASP A 345 31.74 1.00 13.69
N THR A 346 32.38 1.58 12.67
CA THR A 346 32.25 1.26 11.23
C THR A 346 33.17 0.12 10.79
N ASP A 347 34.35 0.01 11.42
CA ASP A 347 35.50 -0.77 10.95
C ASP A 347 35.49 -2.19 11.53
N PHE A 348 34.75 -2.39 12.62
CA PHE A 348 34.49 -3.67 13.25
C PHE A 348 33.06 -3.68 13.83
N LYS A 349 32.53 -4.88 14.12
CA LYS A 349 31.32 -5.09 14.93
C LYS A 349 31.52 -6.22 15.93
N PHE A 350 30.78 -6.15 17.04
CA PHE A 350 30.70 -7.22 18.03
C PHE A 350 29.42 -8.04 17.81
N GLY A 351 29.56 -9.29 17.37
CA GLY A 351 28.44 -10.23 17.32
C GLY A 351 28.07 -10.77 18.70
N LEU A 352 27.54 -11.99 18.76
CA LEU A 352 27.32 -12.73 20.01
C LEU A 352 28.57 -13.49 20.45
N THR A 353 29.17 -14.29 19.56
CA THR A 353 30.33 -15.16 19.83
C THR A 353 31.63 -14.69 19.18
N LYS A 354 31.55 -13.81 18.17
CA LYS A 354 32.70 -13.37 17.37
C LYS A 354 32.85 -11.84 17.31
N VAL A 355 34.06 -11.40 16.97
CA VAL A 355 34.35 -10.06 16.45
C VAL A 355 34.44 -10.15 14.93
N PHE A 356 33.84 -9.18 14.26
CA PHE A 356 33.79 -9.05 12.81
C PHE A 356 34.51 -7.77 12.40
N PHE A 357 35.31 -7.81 11.35
CA PHE A 357 36.17 -6.72 10.88
C PHE A 357 35.97 -6.48 9.38
N ARG A 358 36.10 -5.22 8.96
CA ARG A 358 36.17 -4.86 7.53
C ARG A 358 37.47 -5.39 6.89
N PRO A 359 37.54 -5.51 5.55
CA PRO A 359 38.77 -5.87 4.85
C PRO A 359 39.99 -5.08 5.34
N GLY A 360 41.12 -5.76 5.54
CA GLY A 360 42.37 -5.18 6.08
C GLY A 360 42.37 -4.86 7.58
N LYS A 361 41.23 -4.49 8.17
CA LYS A 361 41.16 -3.98 9.57
C LYS A 361 41.53 -5.00 10.65
N PHE A 362 41.49 -6.30 10.37
CA PHE A 362 42.04 -7.32 11.27
C PHE A 362 43.58 -7.29 11.31
N ALA A 363 44.25 -7.09 10.17
CA ALA A 363 45.71 -7.08 10.08
C ALA A 363 46.29 -5.83 10.76
N GLU A 364 45.71 -4.65 10.49
CA GLU A 364 46.04 -3.39 11.18
C GLU A 364 45.89 -3.51 12.70
N PHE A 365 44.82 -4.16 13.17
CA PHE A 365 44.61 -4.42 14.60
C PHE A 365 45.68 -5.37 15.20
N ASP A 366 46.00 -6.47 14.51
CA ASP A 366 47.00 -7.44 14.97
C ASP A 366 48.42 -6.86 14.96
N GLU A 367 48.77 -6.04 13.97
CA GLU A 367 50.03 -5.28 13.92
C GLU A 367 50.16 -4.29 15.08
N ILE A 368 49.12 -3.49 15.36
CA ILE A 368 49.12 -2.58 16.51
C ILE A 368 49.28 -3.34 17.83
N MET A 369 48.66 -4.51 17.95
CA MET A 369 48.75 -5.37 19.14
C MET A 369 50.11 -6.08 19.30
N LYS A 370 50.85 -6.27 18.19
CA LYS A 370 52.23 -6.78 18.17
C LYS A 370 53.29 -5.68 18.29
N SER A 371 52.89 -4.41 18.18
CA SER A 371 53.80 -3.25 18.30
C SER A 371 54.38 -3.08 19.71
N ASP A 372 55.40 -2.22 19.81
CA ASP A 372 56.25 -1.98 20.98
C ASP A 372 55.55 -2.08 22.35
N PRO A 373 56.14 -2.74 23.37
CA PRO A 373 55.58 -2.83 24.72
C PRO A 373 55.22 -1.48 25.36
N LYS A 374 55.86 -0.38 24.92
CA LYS A 374 55.55 1.00 25.29
C LYS A 374 54.15 1.43 24.82
N ASN A 375 53.79 1.12 23.57
CA ASN A 375 52.46 1.39 23.02
C ASN A 375 51.40 0.58 23.75
N LEU A 376 51.69 -0.70 24.02
CA LEU A 376 50.80 -1.57 24.78
C LEU A 376 50.58 -1.06 26.21
N ALA A 377 51.61 -0.55 26.89
CA ALA A 377 51.47 0.06 28.21
C ALA A 377 50.58 1.32 28.21
N ILE A 378 50.70 2.18 27.18
CA ILE A 378 49.81 3.33 26.99
C ILE A 378 48.37 2.85 26.76
N LEU A 379 48.16 1.83 25.93
CA LEU A 379 46.85 1.23 25.67
C LEU A 379 46.21 0.67 26.96
N ILE A 380 46.97 -0.11 27.75
CA ILE A 380 46.57 -0.64 29.05
C ILE A 380 46.09 0.46 30.01
N SER A 381 46.76 1.63 30.01
CA SER A 381 46.35 2.78 30.84
C SER A 381 44.98 3.34 30.43
N LYS A 382 44.72 3.44 29.13
CA LYS A 382 43.42 3.86 28.56
C LYS A 382 42.33 2.83 28.92
N VAL A 383 42.62 1.53 28.76
CA VAL A 383 41.72 0.43 29.14
C VAL A 383 41.33 0.51 30.62
N ARG A 384 42.30 0.61 31.54
CA ARG A 384 42.04 0.74 32.99
C ARG A 384 41.14 1.95 33.31
N LYS A 385 41.42 3.11 32.72
CA LYS A 385 40.64 4.35 32.90
C LYS A 385 39.19 4.21 32.39
N TRP A 386 38.99 3.51 31.27
CA TRP A 386 37.65 3.21 30.74
C TRP A 386 36.89 2.19 31.60
N LEU A 387 37.56 1.12 32.05
CA LEU A 387 36.95 0.09 32.92
C LEU A 387 36.46 0.69 34.25
N LEU A 388 37.26 1.55 34.89
CA LEU A 388 36.88 2.21 36.14
C LEU A 388 35.64 3.10 35.94
N ARG A 389 35.64 3.96 34.91
CA ARG A 389 34.50 4.81 34.54
C ARG A 389 33.23 3.99 34.24
N THR A 390 33.38 2.83 33.59
CA THR A 390 32.27 1.96 33.20
C THR A 390 31.70 1.19 34.39
N ARG A 391 32.56 0.68 35.29
CA ARG A 391 32.14 0.05 36.56
C ARG A 391 31.42 1.06 37.47
N TRP A 392 31.94 2.28 37.59
CA TRP A 392 31.30 3.35 38.35
C TRP A 392 29.92 3.72 37.79
N ARG A 393 29.81 3.95 36.47
CA ARG A 393 28.52 4.19 35.80
C ARG A 393 27.54 3.04 36.03
N LYS A 394 27.98 1.77 35.96
CA LYS A 394 27.11 0.61 36.25
C LYS A 394 26.56 0.66 37.68
N ALA A 395 27.39 0.98 38.68
CA ALA A 395 26.95 1.14 40.06
C ALA A 395 25.91 2.28 40.20
N GLN A 396 26.17 3.44 39.59
CA GLN A 396 25.22 4.57 39.57
C GLN A 396 23.87 4.18 38.93
N TRP A 397 23.88 3.45 37.81
CA TRP A 397 22.65 2.98 37.15
C TRP A 397 21.89 1.93 37.99
N CYS A 398 22.59 1.04 38.72
CA CYS A 398 21.94 0.12 39.65
C CYS A 398 21.22 0.87 40.79
N VAL A 399 21.90 1.82 41.44
CA VAL A 399 21.32 2.66 42.51
C VAL A 399 20.12 3.47 41.99
N LEU A 400 20.26 4.12 40.84
CA LEU A 400 19.16 4.87 40.22
C LEU A 400 17.97 3.98 39.86
N SER A 401 18.20 2.72 39.46
CA SER A 401 17.13 1.76 39.16
C SER A 401 16.36 1.35 40.41
N VAL A 402 17.04 1.14 41.55
CA VAL A 402 16.40 0.88 42.85
C VAL A 402 15.59 2.09 43.32
N ILE A 403 16.12 3.31 43.18
CA ILE A 403 15.41 4.56 43.51
C ILE A 403 14.16 4.72 42.63
N LYS A 404 14.28 4.50 41.31
CA LYS A 404 13.13 4.55 40.38
C LYS A 404 12.08 3.48 40.72
N LEU A 405 12.49 2.27 41.11
CA LEU A 405 11.56 1.22 41.53
C LEU A 405 10.81 1.58 42.82
N ARG A 406 11.53 2.07 43.85
CA ARG A 406 10.92 2.58 45.10
C ARG A 406 9.89 3.67 44.82
N ASN A 407 10.25 4.65 43.99
CA ASN A 407 9.35 5.76 43.65
C ASN A 407 8.14 5.29 42.81
N LYS A 408 8.31 4.29 41.93
CA LYS A 408 7.21 3.66 41.17
C LYS A 408 6.23 2.89 42.08
N ILE A 409 6.71 2.27 43.16
CA ILE A 409 5.87 1.61 44.18
C ILE A 409 5.07 2.67 44.96
N LEU A 410 5.71 3.76 45.41
CA LEU A 410 5.04 4.87 46.10
C LEU A 410 3.97 5.54 45.23
N TYR A 411 4.28 5.81 43.95
CA TYR A 411 3.33 6.33 42.97
C TYR A 411 2.11 5.40 42.80
N ARG A 412 2.35 4.09 42.60
CA ARG A 412 1.26 3.09 42.49
C ARG A 412 0.38 3.03 43.75
N ARG A 413 0.97 3.15 44.94
CA ARG A 413 0.22 3.26 46.21
C ARG A 413 -0.71 4.48 46.22
N GLN A 414 -0.22 5.64 45.75
CA GLN A 414 -1.04 6.84 45.68
C GLN A 414 -2.23 6.65 44.71
N CYS A 415 -1.99 6.19 43.48
CA CYS A 415 -3.06 5.91 42.52
C CYS A 415 -4.10 4.92 43.06
N LEU A 416 -3.69 3.91 43.84
CA LEU A 416 -4.62 2.98 44.49
C LEU A 416 -5.51 3.69 45.54
N ILE A 417 -4.97 4.64 46.30
CA ILE A 417 -5.76 5.44 47.27
C ILE A 417 -6.76 6.33 46.53
N ASP A 418 -6.37 6.96 45.42
CA ASP A 418 -7.27 7.76 44.59
C ASP A 418 -8.41 6.90 44.00
N ILE A 419 -8.11 5.71 43.47
CA ILE A 419 -9.12 4.74 42.99
C ILE A 419 -10.05 4.33 44.15
N GLN A 420 -9.50 3.95 45.31
CA GLN A 420 -10.29 3.57 46.48
C GLN A 420 -11.21 4.71 46.97
N ARG A 421 -10.75 5.96 46.93
CA ARG A 421 -11.57 7.15 47.22
C ARG A 421 -12.76 7.26 46.27
N HIS A 422 -12.51 7.17 44.96
CA HIS A 422 -13.57 7.31 43.96
C HIS A 422 -14.57 6.14 43.99
N VAL A 423 -14.12 4.90 44.23
CA VAL A 423 -15.01 3.74 44.40
C VAL A 423 -15.85 3.87 45.68
N ARG A 424 -15.26 4.24 46.82
CA ARG A 424 -16.01 4.48 48.08
C ARG A 424 -17.04 5.59 47.91
N MET A 425 -16.66 6.71 47.27
CA MET A 425 -17.57 7.82 46.96
C MET A 425 -18.72 7.36 46.07
N HIS A 426 -18.46 6.59 45.00
CA HIS A 426 -19.50 6.08 44.11
C HIS A 426 -20.46 5.12 44.83
N LEU A 427 -19.97 4.23 45.70
CA LEU A 427 -20.82 3.32 46.48
C LEU A 427 -21.73 4.08 47.46
N VAL A 428 -21.19 5.09 48.16
CA VAL A 428 -21.99 5.99 49.02
C VAL A 428 -23.02 6.76 48.18
N TYR A 429 -22.61 7.37 47.07
CA TYR A 429 -23.52 8.09 46.17
C TYR A 429 -24.64 7.20 45.66
N LYS A 430 -24.34 5.96 45.21
CA LYS A 430 -25.34 4.98 44.76
C LYS A 430 -26.35 4.62 45.86
N SER A 431 -25.89 4.53 47.12
CA SER A 431 -26.76 4.26 48.28
C SER A 431 -27.69 5.44 48.62
N TYR A 432 -27.17 6.67 48.62
CA TYR A 432 -27.95 7.86 48.99
C TYR A 432 -28.72 8.51 47.82
N ALA A 433 -28.41 8.20 46.57
CA ALA A 433 -29.06 8.79 45.38
C ALA A 433 -30.59 8.61 45.30
N PRO A 434 -31.22 7.50 45.74
CA PRO A 434 -32.68 7.42 45.84
C PRO A 434 -33.24 8.46 46.80
N ARG A 435 -32.67 8.56 48.02
CA ARG A 435 -33.07 9.52 49.06
C ARG A 435 -32.88 10.97 48.61
N ILE A 436 -31.74 11.31 48.00
CA ILE A 436 -31.48 12.67 47.50
C ILE A 436 -32.47 13.06 46.40
N ARG A 437 -32.73 12.17 45.43
CA ARG A 437 -33.73 12.41 44.37
C ARG A 437 -35.14 12.50 44.94
N GLY A 438 -35.46 11.70 45.96
CA GLY A 438 -36.71 11.76 46.72
C GLY A 438 -36.94 13.11 47.38
N LEU A 439 -35.95 13.64 48.11
CA LEU A 439 -36.02 14.96 48.72
C LEU A 439 -36.26 16.07 47.68
N VAL A 440 -35.59 16.00 46.52
CA VAL A 440 -35.79 16.98 45.43
C VAL A 440 -37.20 16.86 44.84
N LYS A 441 -37.70 15.65 44.55
CA LYS A 441 -39.07 15.41 44.07
C LYS A 441 -40.11 15.97 45.05
N VAL A 442 -40.06 15.55 46.32
CA VAL A 442 -41.05 15.93 47.33
C VAL A 442 -40.98 17.42 47.63
N LYS A 443 -39.79 18.04 47.62
CA LYS A 443 -39.66 19.49 47.78
C LYS A 443 -40.33 20.28 46.64
N ALA A 444 -40.33 19.78 45.40
CA ALA A 444 -41.04 20.43 44.29
C ALA A 444 -42.57 20.48 44.48
N LEU A 445 -43.16 19.58 45.28
CA LEU A 445 -44.61 19.61 45.58
C LEU A 445 -45.01 20.87 46.38
N HIS A 446 -44.09 21.49 47.12
CA HIS A 446 -44.35 22.78 47.78
C HIS A 446 -44.69 23.90 46.78
N GLU A 447 -44.12 23.88 45.57
CA GLU A 447 -44.44 24.88 44.55
C GLU A 447 -45.85 24.69 43.98
N GLN A 448 -46.29 23.44 43.86
CA GLN A 448 -47.66 23.09 43.46
C GLN A 448 -48.67 23.50 44.55
N VAL A 449 -48.37 23.24 45.82
CA VAL A 449 -49.21 23.66 46.95
C VAL A 449 -49.24 25.18 47.12
N ALA A 450 -48.13 25.88 46.94
CA ALA A 450 -48.11 27.35 46.93
C ALA A 450 -48.93 27.94 45.75
N SER A 451 -49.06 27.22 44.63
CA SER A 451 -49.98 27.57 43.55
C SER A 451 -51.45 27.38 43.97
N MET A 452 -51.76 26.30 44.70
CA MET A 452 -53.10 26.11 45.30
C MET A 452 -53.44 27.20 46.31
N GLU A 453 -52.51 27.60 47.18
CA GLU A 453 -52.72 28.69 48.15
C GLU A 453 -53.10 30.01 47.47
N LYS A 454 -52.49 30.34 46.32
CA LYS A 454 -52.86 31.51 45.50
C LYS A 454 -54.28 31.41 44.94
N ILE A 455 -54.66 30.22 44.45
CA ILE A 455 -56.01 29.95 43.92
C ILE A 455 -57.06 30.09 45.04
N VAL A 456 -56.81 29.50 46.22
CA VAL A 456 -57.67 29.68 47.42
C VAL A 456 -57.73 31.14 47.86
N GLY A 457 -56.65 31.89 47.68
CA GLY A 457 -56.59 33.34 47.89
C GLY A 457 -57.64 34.13 47.10
N GLN A 458 -58.01 33.68 45.90
CA GLN A 458 -59.00 34.32 45.03
C GLN A 458 -60.45 33.96 45.38
N MET A 459 -60.69 32.86 46.10
CA MET A 459 -62.03 32.38 46.44
C MET A 459 -62.70 33.25 47.51
N LYS A 460 -64.02 33.43 47.38
CA LYS A 460 -64.87 34.21 48.31
C LYS A 460 -65.66 33.32 49.28
N VAL A 461 -66.16 32.17 48.82
CA VAL A 461 -66.98 31.23 49.60
C VAL A 461 -66.17 29.97 49.96
N ASN A 462 -66.45 29.36 51.12
CA ASN A 462 -65.79 28.17 51.70
C ASN A 462 -64.27 28.26 51.92
N LYS A 463 -63.71 29.47 51.85
CA LYS A 463 -62.26 29.76 51.89
C LYS A 463 -61.52 29.06 53.02
N GLU A 464 -62.02 29.13 54.26
CA GLU A 464 -61.35 28.51 55.41
C GLU A 464 -61.27 26.99 55.34
N GLN A 465 -62.34 26.32 54.93
CA GLN A 465 -62.40 24.85 54.88
C GLN A 465 -61.41 24.32 53.85
N VAL A 466 -61.35 24.98 52.70
CA VAL A 466 -60.43 24.66 51.61
C VAL A 466 -58.99 25.02 51.99
N TYR A 467 -58.76 26.16 52.64
CA TYR A 467 -57.43 26.54 53.14
C TYR A 467 -56.89 25.54 54.19
N LYS A 468 -57.74 25.06 55.11
CA LYS A 468 -57.41 23.99 56.06
C LYS A 468 -57.00 22.68 55.34
N GLN A 469 -57.64 22.33 54.22
CA GLN A 469 -57.25 21.17 53.40
C GLN A 469 -55.90 21.37 52.68
N VAL A 470 -55.63 22.57 52.16
CA VAL A 470 -54.33 22.89 51.53
C VAL A 470 -53.20 22.90 52.57
N GLN A 471 -53.42 23.42 53.79
CA GLN A 471 -52.45 23.30 54.88
C GLN A 471 -52.23 21.85 55.33
N GLN A 472 -53.26 21.00 55.33
CA GLN A 472 -53.09 19.56 55.61
C GLN A 472 -52.25 18.85 54.53
N LEU A 473 -52.39 19.22 53.25
CA LEU A 473 -51.50 18.71 52.19
C LEU A 473 -50.05 19.18 52.42
N ARG A 474 -49.85 20.45 52.77
CA ARG A 474 -48.53 20.99 53.10
C ARG A 474 -47.87 20.24 54.26
N GLN A 475 -48.58 20.06 55.37
CA GLN A 475 -48.11 19.31 56.54
C GLN A 475 -47.72 17.86 56.20
N ARG A 476 -48.41 17.21 55.26
CA ARG A 476 -48.03 15.86 54.78
C ARG A 476 -46.75 15.87 53.94
N ILE A 477 -46.51 16.91 53.14
CA ILE A 477 -45.24 17.09 52.40
C ILE A 477 -44.09 17.33 53.39
N ASP A 478 -44.28 18.22 54.37
CA ASP A 478 -43.30 18.49 55.42
C ASP A 478 -43.02 17.23 56.28
N HIS A 479 -44.05 16.42 56.57
CA HIS A 479 -43.87 15.13 57.25
C HIS A 479 -43.00 14.17 56.41
N LEU A 480 -43.33 13.95 55.14
CA LEU A 480 -42.57 13.06 54.26
C LEU A 480 -41.13 13.56 54.04
N LEU A 481 -40.89 14.87 53.97
CA LEU A 481 -39.52 15.43 53.93
C LEU A 481 -38.73 15.09 55.20
N ASN A 482 -39.35 15.15 56.37
CA ASN A 482 -38.72 14.77 57.63
C ASN A 482 -38.50 13.25 57.73
N GLU A 483 -39.44 12.42 57.27
CA GLU A 483 -39.26 10.96 57.21
C GLU A 483 -38.11 10.57 56.26
N ILE A 484 -38.04 11.14 55.05
CA ILE A 484 -36.94 10.88 54.10
C ILE A 484 -35.59 11.37 54.68
N THR A 485 -35.60 12.38 55.56
CA THR A 485 -34.40 12.92 56.21
C THR A 485 -33.94 12.10 57.42
N ASN A 486 -34.87 11.56 58.22
CA ASN A 486 -34.53 10.90 59.48
C ASN A 486 -34.53 9.36 59.38
N THR A 487 -35.24 8.78 58.41
CA THR A 487 -35.44 7.33 58.26
C THR A 487 -34.76 6.80 56.98
N SER A 488 -34.23 5.59 57.02
CA SER A 488 -33.66 4.90 55.85
C SER A 488 -34.77 4.20 55.04
N MET A 489 -35.41 4.92 54.12
CA MET A 489 -36.46 4.37 53.26
C MET A 489 -35.96 3.88 51.89
N ASN A 490 -36.55 2.79 51.40
CA ASN A 490 -36.33 2.26 50.05
C ASN A 490 -36.95 3.17 48.97
N SER A 491 -36.36 3.19 47.76
CA SER A 491 -36.86 4.05 46.66
C SER A 491 -38.35 3.83 46.38
N THR A 492 -38.80 2.58 46.33
CA THR A 492 -40.21 2.23 46.10
C THR A 492 -41.15 2.83 47.15
N HIS A 493 -40.74 2.92 48.41
CA HIS A 493 -41.55 3.55 49.46
C HIS A 493 -41.64 5.06 49.27
N ILE A 494 -40.51 5.69 48.91
CA ILE A 494 -40.43 7.13 48.62
C ILE A 494 -41.25 7.49 47.38
N ASP A 495 -41.11 6.70 46.31
CA ASP A 495 -41.81 6.91 45.04
C ASP A 495 -43.33 6.65 45.19
N ASN A 496 -43.74 5.66 45.98
CA ASN A 496 -45.16 5.43 46.31
C ASN A 496 -45.76 6.59 47.12
N ALA A 497 -45.13 6.97 48.25
CA ALA A 497 -45.62 8.07 49.10
C ALA A 497 -45.66 9.42 48.35
N TYR A 498 -44.72 9.63 47.42
CA TYR A 498 -44.75 10.76 46.47
C TYR A 498 -45.97 10.67 45.53
N ASN A 499 -46.24 9.50 44.93
CA ASN A 499 -47.38 9.32 44.03
C ASN A 499 -48.74 9.48 44.75
N ASP A 500 -48.87 9.04 46.00
CA ASP A 500 -50.07 9.23 46.83
C ASP A 500 -50.31 10.71 47.16
N LEU A 501 -49.23 11.45 47.43
CA LEU A 501 -49.26 12.91 47.60
C LEU A 501 -49.64 13.62 46.31
N VAL A 502 -49.02 13.29 45.16
CA VAL A 502 -49.37 13.85 43.85
C VAL A 502 -50.84 13.59 43.52
N SER A 503 -51.31 12.35 43.69
CA SER A 503 -52.71 11.97 43.45
C SER A 503 -53.68 12.74 44.33
N SER A 504 -53.29 13.03 45.58
CA SER A 504 -54.07 13.86 46.51
C SER A 504 -54.07 15.34 46.13
N ILE A 505 -52.90 15.89 45.77
CA ILE A 505 -52.73 17.27 45.29
C ILE A 505 -53.57 17.48 44.03
N GLU A 506 -53.46 16.60 43.02
CA GLU A 506 -54.26 16.70 41.80
C GLU A 506 -55.77 16.60 42.05
N ARG A 507 -56.22 15.71 42.96
CA ARG A 507 -57.64 15.57 43.29
C ARG A 507 -58.19 16.87 43.86
N GLU A 508 -57.52 17.46 44.85
CA GLU A 508 -57.97 18.74 45.40
C GLU A 508 -57.74 19.90 44.42
N PHE A 509 -56.76 19.84 43.51
CA PHE A 509 -56.56 20.83 42.44
C PHE A 509 -57.70 20.80 41.39
N ARG A 510 -58.16 19.60 41.00
CA ARG A 510 -59.35 19.40 40.17
C ARG A 510 -60.60 19.96 40.87
N ARG A 511 -60.77 19.64 42.16
CA ARG A 511 -61.87 20.14 43.00
C ARG A 511 -61.86 21.66 43.15
N LEU A 512 -60.70 22.28 43.38
CA LEU A 512 -60.52 23.73 43.46
C LEU A 512 -61.02 24.43 42.19
N LYS A 513 -60.64 23.92 41.01
CA LYS A 513 -61.10 24.45 39.72
C LYS A 513 -62.62 24.33 39.55
N GLN A 514 -63.21 23.20 39.96
CA GLN A 514 -64.66 23.02 39.92
C GLN A 514 -65.39 24.04 40.81
N VAL A 515 -64.97 24.21 42.08
CA VAL A 515 -65.62 25.15 43.01
C VAL A 515 -65.45 26.61 42.56
N LEU A 516 -64.34 26.95 41.87
CA LEU A 516 -64.18 28.26 41.24
C LEU A 516 -65.17 28.48 40.09
N ALA A 517 -65.34 27.49 39.19
CA ALA A 517 -66.33 27.57 38.12
C ALA A 517 -67.77 27.67 38.67
N GLU A 518 -68.09 26.93 39.75
CA GLU A 518 -69.37 27.03 40.45
C GLU A 518 -69.57 28.41 41.12
N GLN A 519 -68.52 29.06 41.63
CA GLN A 519 -68.58 30.44 42.13
C GLN A 519 -68.83 31.43 40.97
N GLU A 520 -68.13 31.30 39.85
CA GLU A 520 -68.36 32.15 38.67
C GLU A 520 -69.78 32.03 38.11
N ILE A 521 -70.40 30.85 38.16
CA ILE A 521 -71.80 30.65 37.76
C ILE A 521 -72.74 31.35 38.75
N LYS A 522 -72.54 31.16 40.06
CA LYS A 522 -73.39 31.78 41.09
C LYS A 522 -73.28 33.31 41.13
N GLU A 523 -72.12 33.90 40.91
CA GLU A 523 -72.00 35.37 40.84
C GLU A 523 -72.77 35.94 39.63
N LYS A 524 -72.86 35.20 38.52
CA LYS A 524 -73.69 35.58 37.35
C LYS A 524 -75.19 35.45 37.66
N GLU A 525 -75.62 34.42 38.40
CA GLU A 525 -77.01 34.27 38.86
C GLU A 525 -77.43 35.33 39.88
N GLU A 526 -76.57 35.68 40.84
CA GLU A 526 -76.85 36.71 41.84
C GLU A 526 -76.82 38.12 41.24
N GLY A 527 -76.01 38.36 40.21
CA GLY A 527 -76.07 39.55 39.37
C GLY A 527 -77.45 39.72 38.73
N LEU A 528 -77.99 38.65 38.13
CA LEU A 528 -79.36 38.63 37.60
C LEU A 528 -80.40 38.97 38.68
N LYS A 529 -80.30 38.35 39.87
CA LYS A 529 -81.25 38.56 40.97
C LYS A 529 -81.22 39.99 41.54
N LYS A 530 -80.06 40.66 41.54
CA LYS A 530 -79.98 42.08 41.93
C LYS A 530 -80.71 42.99 40.96
N ILE A 531 -80.52 42.79 39.65
CA ILE A 531 -81.25 43.52 38.59
C ILE A 531 -82.77 43.30 38.73
N GLN A 532 -83.21 42.07 39.01
CA GLN A 532 -84.61 41.73 39.28
C GLN A 532 -85.21 42.53 40.45
N MET A 533 -84.45 42.67 41.55
CA MET A 533 -84.92 43.26 42.81
C MET A 533 -84.84 44.80 42.84
N GLU A 534 -84.00 45.40 42.00
CA GLU A 534 -83.97 46.85 41.77
C GLU A 534 -85.29 47.32 41.11
N LEU A 535 -85.79 46.54 40.14
CA LEU A 535 -87.05 46.77 39.43
C LEU A 535 -88.27 46.73 40.38
N GLU A 536 -88.25 45.87 41.41
CA GLU A 536 -89.30 45.85 42.45
C GLU A 536 -89.26 47.08 43.37
N ARG A 537 -88.08 47.69 43.56
CA ARG A 537 -87.89 48.84 44.44
C ARG A 537 -88.50 50.12 43.86
N GLU A 538 -88.53 50.28 42.53
CA GLU A 538 -89.35 51.30 41.87
C GLU A 538 -90.85 51.05 42.06
N ARG A 539 -91.28 49.79 41.91
CA ARG A 539 -92.69 49.39 42.07
C ARG A 539 -93.26 49.78 43.43
N LYS A 540 -92.46 49.67 44.51
CA LYS A 540 -92.84 50.11 45.86
C LYS A 540 -92.87 51.63 46.08
N LYS A 541 -92.15 52.43 45.28
CA LYS A 541 -92.24 53.91 45.39
C LYS A 541 -93.64 54.40 44.98
N LYS A 542 -94.17 53.90 43.86
CA LYS A 542 -95.54 54.24 43.40
C LYS A 542 -96.61 53.88 44.43
N LEU A 543 -96.51 52.69 45.04
CA LEU A 543 -97.51 52.15 45.97
C LEU A 543 -97.51 52.82 47.36
N ALA A 544 -96.46 53.58 47.71
CA ALA A 544 -96.40 54.34 48.97
C ALA A 544 -97.06 55.72 48.86
N GLU A 545 -97.00 56.34 47.68
CA GLU A 545 -97.63 57.62 47.35
C GLU A 545 -99.16 57.46 47.27
N GLU A 546 -99.59 56.38 46.63
CA GLU A 546 -100.99 55.91 46.49
C GLU A 546 -101.71 55.80 47.85
N LYS A 547 -101.06 55.24 48.88
CA LYS A 547 -101.67 55.00 50.19
C LYS A 547 -101.91 56.26 51.06
N ARG A 548 -101.20 57.37 50.83
CA ARG A 548 -101.52 58.63 51.51
C ARG A 548 -102.74 59.31 50.90
N LEU A 549 -102.86 59.23 49.57
CA LEU A 549 -103.91 59.91 48.80
C LEU A 549 -105.30 59.27 48.98
N GLU A 550 -105.36 57.96 49.25
CA GLU A 550 -106.61 57.22 49.48
C GLU A 550 -107.30 57.63 50.79
N GLN A 551 -106.53 57.90 51.87
CA GLN A 551 -107.07 58.28 53.18
C GLN A 551 -107.64 59.70 53.19
N GLU A 552 -106.92 60.68 52.64
CA GLU A 552 -107.38 62.09 52.57
C GLU A 552 -108.58 62.29 51.61
N LYS A 553 -109.04 61.23 50.91
CA LYS A 553 -110.19 61.29 50.00
C LYS A 553 -111.29 60.24 50.21
N GLU A 554 -111.33 59.54 51.34
CA GLU A 554 -112.66 59.14 51.87
C GLU A 554 -113.47 60.38 52.27
N GLU A 555 -112.84 61.39 52.86
CA GLU A 555 -113.47 62.70 53.14
C GLU A 555 -113.89 63.48 51.87
N PHE A 556 -113.26 63.20 50.72
CA PHE A 556 -113.60 63.85 49.43
C PHE A 556 -114.44 62.96 48.49
N ARG A 557 -114.63 61.68 48.80
CA ARG A 557 -115.71 60.88 48.19
C ARG A 557 -117.11 61.42 48.57
N GLN A 558 -117.19 62.31 49.56
CA GLN A 558 -118.34 63.20 49.80
C GLN A 558 -118.50 64.36 48.78
N ARG A 559 -117.64 64.51 47.75
CA ARG A 559 -117.65 65.71 46.87
C ARG A 559 -117.63 65.48 45.34
N SER A 560 -117.06 64.41 44.80
CA SER A 560 -117.10 64.09 43.34
C SER A 560 -116.60 62.67 43.07
N ALA A 561 -117.31 61.75 42.41
CA ALA A 561 -118.64 61.77 41.78
C ALA A 561 -118.85 62.63 40.51
N ILE A 562 -117.81 63.29 39.99
CA ILE A 562 -117.82 64.04 38.71
C ILE A 562 -116.47 63.79 38.00
N VAL A 563 -116.46 63.80 36.66
CA VAL A 563 -115.26 63.61 35.79
C VAL A 563 -114.69 62.18 35.78
N GLN A 564 -115.56 61.20 35.55
CA GLN A 564 -115.18 59.87 35.04
C GLN A 564 -114.72 59.97 33.57
N ARG A 565 -114.04 58.92 33.03
CA ARG A 565 -114.03 58.53 31.60
C ARG A 565 -113.34 59.50 30.61
N GLN A 566 -112.01 59.42 30.41
CA GLN A 566 -111.37 60.07 29.24
C GLN A 566 -110.09 59.48 28.58
N LYS A 567 -109.24 58.64 29.21
CA LYS A 567 -107.94 58.26 28.58
C LYS A 567 -107.55 56.78 28.71
N GLU A 568 -108.01 55.98 27.76
CA GLU A 568 -107.72 54.54 27.64
C GLU A 568 -107.05 54.14 26.30
N GLU A 569 -106.73 55.09 25.40
CA GLU A 569 -106.55 54.79 23.96
C GLU A 569 -105.12 54.52 23.43
N GLU A 570 -104.03 54.91 24.11
CA GLU A 570 -102.69 54.95 23.48
C GLU A 570 -101.93 53.60 23.38
N GLN A 571 -102.54 52.45 23.70
CA GLN A 571 -101.81 51.19 23.94
C GLN A 571 -101.31 50.40 22.70
N PHE A 572 -101.63 50.78 21.46
CA PHE A 572 -101.65 49.79 20.35
C PHE A 572 -100.46 49.75 19.36
N LYS A 573 -99.61 50.78 19.25
CA LYS A 573 -98.70 50.92 18.07
C LYS A 573 -97.28 50.33 18.18
N GLY A 574 -96.83 49.83 19.33
CA GLY A 574 -95.41 49.48 19.56
C GLY A 574 -94.95 48.05 19.21
N LYS A 575 -95.84 47.10 18.87
CA LYS A 575 -95.55 45.66 18.95
C LYS A 575 -95.02 44.97 17.68
N LEU A 576 -94.81 45.68 16.57
CA LEU A 576 -94.63 45.05 15.24
C LEU A 576 -93.22 45.12 14.62
N THR A 577 -92.25 45.79 15.24
CA THR A 577 -90.92 46.05 14.63
C THR A 577 -89.75 45.30 15.28
N ALA A 578 -89.99 44.48 16.31
CA ALA A 578 -88.93 43.85 17.11
C ALA A 578 -88.60 42.40 16.71
N GLU A 579 -89.40 41.76 15.85
CA GLU A 579 -89.37 40.30 15.67
C GLU A 579 -88.50 39.82 14.50
N GLU A 580 -88.31 40.65 13.46
CA GLU A 580 -87.58 40.28 12.24
C GLU A 580 -86.05 40.24 12.43
N THR A 581 -85.48 41.17 13.19
CA THR A 581 -84.02 41.31 13.39
C THR A 581 -83.38 40.14 14.15
N LYS A 582 -84.18 39.29 14.80
CA LYS A 582 -83.69 38.12 15.54
C LYS A 582 -83.31 36.96 14.64
N ARG A 583 -84.04 36.71 13.55
CA ARG A 583 -83.81 35.57 12.64
C ARG A 583 -82.52 35.65 11.81
N GLN A 584 -81.94 36.84 11.66
CA GLN A 584 -80.77 37.05 10.80
C GLN A 584 -79.44 36.62 11.45
N LYS A 585 -79.36 36.57 12.79
CA LYS A 585 -78.11 36.28 13.52
C LYS A 585 -77.82 34.79 13.75
N GLU A 586 -78.81 33.91 13.64
CA GLU A 586 -78.66 32.48 13.95
C GLU A 586 -78.13 31.62 12.79
N ARG A 587 -78.06 32.15 11.56
CA ARG A 587 -77.41 31.46 10.41
C ARG A 587 -75.88 31.63 10.43
N LEU A 588 -75.42 32.88 10.52
CA LEU A 588 -73.99 33.25 10.45
C LEU A 588 -73.10 32.59 11.53
N ALA A 589 -73.69 32.06 12.60
CA ALA A 589 -72.96 31.37 13.68
C ALA A 589 -72.69 29.88 13.41
N LYS A 590 -73.25 29.28 12.36
CA LYS A 590 -73.07 27.84 12.05
C LYS A 590 -72.11 27.54 10.91
N GLU A 591 -71.96 28.45 9.95
CA GLU A 591 -71.04 28.26 8.81
C GLU A 591 -69.56 28.38 9.25
N SER A 592 -69.28 29.23 10.23
CA SER A 592 -67.92 29.52 10.74
C SER A 592 -67.21 28.34 11.43
N ASP A 593 -67.95 27.38 12.00
CA ASP A 593 -67.40 26.31 12.85
C ASP A 593 -67.07 25.01 12.07
N GLU A 594 -67.62 24.84 10.86
CA GLU A 594 -67.27 23.75 9.93
C GLU A 594 -66.09 24.10 9.01
N GLU A 595 -66.01 25.34 8.50
CA GLU A 595 -64.87 25.78 7.66
C GLU A 595 -63.53 25.66 8.41
N ALA A 596 -63.50 26.03 9.69
CA ALA A 596 -62.28 26.04 10.51
C ALA A 596 -61.60 24.67 10.64
N ARG A 597 -62.35 23.56 10.54
CA ARG A 597 -61.82 22.20 10.73
C ARG A 597 -61.39 21.50 9.45
N LEU A 598 -61.91 21.92 8.30
CA LEU A 598 -61.47 21.39 6.99
C LEU A 598 -60.28 22.16 6.40
N ALA A 599 -60.06 23.41 6.81
CA ALA A 599 -59.00 24.27 6.28
C ALA A 599 -57.59 23.79 6.67
N GLU A 600 -57.22 23.84 7.96
CA GLU A 600 -55.80 23.69 8.36
C GLU A 600 -55.18 22.34 7.95
N MET A 601 -55.97 21.26 7.94
CA MET A 601 -55.49 19.93 7.55
C MET A 601 -55.25 19.79 6.03
N ASN A 602 -55.98 20.53 5.18
CA ASN A 602 -55.78 20.53 3.72
C ASN A 602 -54.75 21.56 3.25
N GLU A 603 -54.51 22.62 4.03
CA GLU A 603 -53.62 23.70 3.62
C GLU A 603 -52.12 23.34 3.73
N ARG A 604 -51.75 22.49 4.69
CA ARG A 604 -50.34 22.21 5.01
C ARG A 604 -49.64 21.29 4.00
N GLU A 605 -50.39 20.40 3.34
CA GLU A 605 -49.83 19.48 2.32
C GLU A 605 -49.99 19.99 0.87
N ARG A 606 -50.82 21.01 0.62
CA ARG A 606 -51.04 21.55 -0.74
C ARG A 606 -50.14 22.74 -1.11
N ARG A 607 -49.66 23.54 -0.15
CA ARG A 607 -49.03 24.84 -0.45
C ARG A 607 -47.58 24.78 -0.95
N ASP A 608 -46.76 23.87 -0.43
CA ASP A 608 -45.35 23.72 -0.89
C ASP A 608 -45.23 23.01 -2.25
N TYR A 609 -46.27 22.30 -2.71
CA TYR A 609 -46.21 21.49 -3.93
C TYR A 609 -46.68 22.24 -5.20
N ASP A 610 -47.74 23.04 -5.11
CA ASP A 610 -48.42 23.58 -6.30
C ASP A 610 -48.06 25.05 -6.63
N LEU A 611 -47.52 25.84 -5.69
CA LEU A 611 -47.17 27.25 -5.92
C LEU A 611 -45.90 27.41 -6.77
N ALA A 612 -44.88 26.57 -6.54
CA ALA A 612 -43.64 26.56 -7.32
C ALA A 612 -43.82 26.12 -8.80
N ARG A 613 -45.02 25.64 -9.15
CA ARG A 613 -45.34 25.06 -10.47
C ARG A 613 -46.11 26.00 -11.40
N ARG A 614 -46.59 27.16 -10.93
CA ARG A 614 -47.46 28.07 -11.71
C ARG A 614 -46.89 29.46 -12.03
N LEU A 615 -45.78 29.88 -11.45
CA LEU A 615 -45.13 31.18 -11.73
C LEU A 615 -43.98 31.06 -12.73
N ALA A 616 -44.19 30.32 -13.82
CA ALA A 616 -43.23 30.13 -14.91
C ALA A 616 -43.84 30.15 -16.32
N LEU A 617 -45.15 30.41 -16.43
CA LEU A 617 -45.91 30.50 -17.68
C LEU A 617 -46.96 31.61 -17.52
N GLU A 618 -47.18 32.41 -18.56
CA GLU A 618 -48.15 33.53 -18.63
C GLU A 618 -47.92 34.64 -17.56
N THR A 619 -47.22 35.75 -17.83
CA THR A 619 -46.91 36.46 -19.10
C THR A 619 -45.43 36.85 -19.22
N GLY A 620 -44.88 36.80 -20.44
CA GLY A 620 -43.48 37.18 -20.73
C GLY A 620 -43.31 38.65 -21.21
N GLY A 621 -42.09 39.17 -21.09
CA GLY A 621 -41.71 40.54 -21.48
C GLY A 621 -40.27 40.89 -21.09
N GLU A 622 -39.33 40.48 -21.95
CA GLU A 622 -37.86 40.63 -22.00
C GLU A 622 -37.07 41.62 -21.08
N ALA A 623 -35.80 41.23 -20.85
CA ALA A 623 -34.57 42.05 -20.75
C ALA A 623 -33.77 42.08 -19.42
N ASP A 624 -32.45 41.86 -19.61
CA ASP A 624 -31.26 42.16 -18.81
C ASP A 624 -30.95 41.59 -17.41
N LEU A 625 -29.69 41.11 -17.32
CA LEU A 625 -28.84 40.89 -16.14
C LEU A 625 -28.38 42.26 -15.58
N PRO A 626 -27.99 42.42 -14.29
CA PRO A 626 -27.06 41.51 -13.60
C PRO A 626 -27.14 41.42 -12.05
N HIS A 627 -26.12 40.78 -11.46
CA HIS A 627 -25.53 41.09 -10.15
C HIS A 627 -26.33 40.72 -8.87
N LEU A 628 -26.00 39.58 -8.25
CA LEU A 628 -26.43 39.27 -6.87
C LEU A 628 -25.34 39.64 -5.85
N GLN A 629 -25.60 40.69 -5.05
CA GLN A 629 -24.67 41.16 -4.02
C GLN A 629 -24.70 40.31 -2.73
N ARG A 630 -23.63 40.45 -1.94
CA ARG A 630 -23.52 39.92 -0.57
C ARG A 630 -24.57 40.53 0.36
N THR A 631 -25.37 39.70 1.03
CA THR A 631 -25.95 40.04 2.35
C THR A 631 -25.66 38.93 3.37
N ARG A 632 -24.66 39.17 4.23
CA ARG A 632 -24.32 38.36 5.40
C ARG A 632 -24.95 39.02 6.63
N ARG A 633 -25.73 38.30 7.43
CA ARG A 633 -26.05 38.70 8.82
C ARG A 633 -25.19 37.86 9.79
N PRO A 634 -24.58 38.47 10.82
CA PRO A 634 -23.58 37.79 11.64
C PRO A 634 -24.20 37.05 12.83
N ASN A 635 -23.74 35.83 13.08
CA ASN A 635 -23.76 35.24 14.43
C ASN A 635 -22.38 35.44 15.06
N ALA A 636 -22.33 36.17 16.18
CA ALA A 636 -21.10 36.37 16.94
C ALA A 636 -20.82 35.14 17.82
N ASN A 637 -19.84 34.31 17.41
CA ASN A 637 -18.96 33.48 18.25
C ASN A 637 -18.05 32.50 17.47
N GLN A 638 -17.88 32.63 16.15
CA GLN A 638 -16.83 31.89 15.43
C GLN A 638 -15.51 32.69 15.44
N LYS A 639 -14.49 32.11 16.07
CA LYS A 639 -13.15 32.70 16.27
C LYS A 639 -12.28 32.71 15.00
N HIS A 640 -12.60 31.86 14.03
CA HIS A 640 -11.87 31.69 12.78
C HIS A 640 -12.84 31.53 11.60
N ASP A 641 -12.74 32.39 10.58
CA ASP A 641 -13.55 32.31 9.34
C ASP A 641 -12.70 31.68 8.21
N LEU A 642 -12.73 30.35 8.14
CA LEU A 642 -11.91 29.56 7.21
C LEU A 642 -12.53 29.39 5.81
N SER A 643 -13.65 30.08 5.54
CA SER A 643 -14.46 29.88 4.33
C SER A 643 -13.70 30.11 3.02
N ASN A 644 -12.76 31.08 3.00
CA ASN A 644 -11.98 31.44 1.83
C ASN A 644 -10.68 30.63 1.64
N HIS A 645 -10.31 29.73 2.56
CA HIS A 645 -9.04 29.00 2.46
C HIS A 645 -9.11 27.85 1.43
N THR A 646 -8.02 27.64 0.69
CA THR A 646 -7.90 26.53 -0.27
C THR A 646 -7.62 25.18 0.41
N TYR A 647 -7.84 24.08 -0.31
CA TYR A 647 -7.64 22.73 0.22
C TYR A 647 -6.19 22.43 0.64
N ALA A 648 -5.21 23.04 -0.05
CA ALA A 648 -3.80 22.96 0.34
C ALA A 648 -3.55 23.72 1.66
N GLN A 649 -3.98 24.98 1.75
CA GLN A 649 -3.80 25.81 2.95
C GLN A 649 -4.44 25.18 4.21
N LEU A 650 -5.62 24.55 4.08
CA LEU A 650 -6.26 23.83 5.18
C LEU A 650 -5.48 22.59 5.62
N ARG A 651 -4.87 21.84 4.69
CA ARG A 651 -3.97 20.71 4.99
C ARG A 651 -2.70 21.19 5.72
N ASP A 652 -2.09 22.26 5.24
CA ASP A 652 -0.82 22.75 5.79
C ASP A 652 -1.03 23.37 7.19
N LEU A 653 -2.15 24.05 7.42
CA LEU A 653 -2.59 24.50 8.75
C LEU A 653 -2.75 23.33 9.73
N ILE A 654 -3.33 22.20 9.29
CA ILE A 654 -3.48 21.00 10.13
C ILE A 654 -2.13 20.37 10.49
N ASN A 655 -1.13 20.48 9.61
CA ASN A 655 0.20 19.89 9.81
C ASN A 655 1.20 20.81 10.56
N THR A 656 0.89 22.10 10.72
CA THR A 656 1.82 23.12 11.27
C THR A 656 1.30 23.88 12.49
N SER A 657 -0.01 23.85 12.77
CA SER A 657 -0.61 24.49 13.94
C SER A 657 -0.55 23.61 15.19
N CYS A 658 -0.31 24.23 16.35
CA CYS A 658 -0.51 23.63 17.68
C CYS A 658 -1.77 24.16 18.40
N ASP A 659 -2.56 25.03 17.77
CA ASP A 659 -3.79 25.59 18.35
C ASP A 659 -4.97 24.63 18.15
N VAL A 660 -5.49 24.11 19.26
CA VAL A 660 -6.55 23.09 19.29
C VAL A 660 -7.88 23.63 18.75
N GLU A 661 -8.23 24.89 19.02
CA GLU A 661 -9.49 25.49 18.54
C GLU A 661 -9.44 25.72 17.02
N LEU A 662 -8.28 26.14 16.51
CA LEU A 662 -8.05 26.32 15.07
C LEU A 662 -8.02 24.97 14.33
N LEU A 663 -7.40 23.94 14.91
CA LEU A 663 -7.38 22.58 14.35
C LEU A 663 -8.78 21.97 14.28
N GLU A 664 -9.62 22.18 15.30
CA GLU A 664 -11.01 21.71 15.31
C GLU A 664 -11.85 22.45 14.25
N ALA A 665 -11.72 23.78 14.12
CA ALA A 665 -12.37 24.56 13.07
C ALA A 665 -11.95 24.12 11.64
N CYS A 666 -10.65 23.87 11.42
CA CYS A 666 -10.15 23.31 10.16
C CYS A 666 -10.75 21.92 9.86
N ARG A 667 -10.90 21.08 10.90
CA ARG A 667 -11.50 19.75 10.79
C ARG A 667 -13.00 19.80 10.49
N GLU A 668 -13.75 20.74 11.04
CA GLU A 668 -15.17 20.92 10.72
C GLU A 668 -15.39 21.35 9.26
N GLU A 669 -14.70 22.40 8.80
CA GLU A 669 -14.82 22.90 7.42
C GLU A 669 -14.35 21.85 6.39
N PHE A 670 -13.34 21.03 6.73
CA PHE A 670 -12.94 19.87 5.94
C PHE A 670 -14.09 18.85 5.79
N HIS A 671 -14.72 18.42 6.90
CA HIS A 671 -15.85 17.47 6.85
C HIS A 671 -17.08 18.06 6.14
N ARG A 672 -17.31 19.37 6.25
CA ARG A 672 -18.38 20.09 5.54
C ARG A 672 -18.17 20.01 4.03
N ARG A 673 -16.97 20.31 3.53
CA ARG A 673 -16.62 20.19 2.11
C ARG A 673 -16.68 18.75 1.62
N LEU A 674 -16.21 17.79 2.44
CA LEU A 674 -16.30 16.36 2.13
C LEU A 674 -17.76 15.90 2.00
N LYS A 675 -18.67 16.34 2.88
CA LYS A 675 -20.13 16.07 2.78
C LYS A 675 -20.73 16.64 1.50
N VAL A 676 -20.34 17.84 1.07
CA VAL A 676 -20.78 18.43 -0.22
C VAL A 676 -20.28 17.60 -1.40
N TYR A 677 -19.01 17.16 -1.40
CA TYR A 677 -18.46 16.28 -2.44
C TYR A 677 -19.16 14.92 -2.48
N HIS A 678 -19.43 14.30 -1.33
CA HIS A 678 -20.20 13.05 -1.27
C HIS A 678 -21.66 13.23 -1.73
N ALA A 679 -22.30 14.36 -1.42
CA ALA A 679 -23.65 14.66 -1.92
C ALA A 679 -23.68 14.85 -3.44
N TRP A 680 -22.69 15.55 -4.00
CA TRP A 680 -22.49 15.70 -5.45
C TRP A 680 -22.22 14.35 -6.13
N ARG A 681 -21.28 13.56 -5.61
CA ARG A 681 -20.95 12.21 -6.11
C ARG A 681 -22.15 11.26 -6.03
N SER A 682 -22.97 11.35 -4.98
CA SER A 682 -24.18 10.54 -4.80
C SER A 682 -25.30 10.94 -5.77
N LYS A 683 -25.55 12.24 -5.97
CA LYS A 683 -26.48 12.74 -7.00
C LYS A 683 -26.06 12.27 -8.40
N ASN A 684 -24.78 12.38 -8.74
CA ASN A 684 -24.26 12.00 -10.06
C ASN A 684 -24.11 10.48 -10.26
N ARG A 685 -24.30 9.65 -9.23
CA ARG A 685 -24.28 8.17 -9.34
C ARG A 685 -25.62 7.58 -9.79
N LYS A 686 -26.72 8.33 -9.71
CA LYS A 686 -28.07 7.89 -10.14
C LYS A 686 -28.34 8.15 -11.63
N GLY A 687 -27.40 7.78 -12.50
CA GLY A 687 -27.40 8.14 -13.93
C GLY A 687 -27.33 6.99 -14.95
N LYS A 688 -27.23 5.72 -14.51
CA LYS A 688 -27.29 4.53 -15.37
C LYS A 688 -28.09 3.42 -14.68
N ASN A 689 -28.88 2.67 -15.45
CA ASN A 689 -29.76 1.61 -14.92
C ASN A 689 -29.00 0.32 -14.57
N PRO A 690 -29.52 -0.51 -13.65
CA PRO A 690 -28.87 -1.73 -13.18
C PRO A 690 -29.45 -3.01 -13.82
N SER A 691 -28.58 -3.90 -14.31
CA SER A 691 -28.92 -5.30 -14.63
C SER A 691 -27.64 -6.13 -14.80
N ALA A 692 -27.50 -7.23 -14.04
CA ALA A 692 -26.34 -8.13 -13.95
C ALA A 692 -25.02 -7.42 -13.55
N LEU A 693 -24.37 -7.75 -12.44
CA LEU A 693 -23.92 -9.08 -12.04
C LEU A 693 -23.88 -9.25 -10.51
N ASP A 694 -23.97 -10.50 -10.08
CA ASP A 694 -23.50 -10.98 -8.78
C ASP A 694 -22.14 -11.69 -8.99
N ASP A 695 -21.44 -12.08 -7.92
CA ASP A 695 -20.19 -12.88 -7.93
C ASP A 695 -19.02 -12.37 -8.79
N GLN A 696 -18.06 -11.68 -8.16
CA GLN A 696 -16.76 -12.30 -7.82
C GLN A 696 -15.88 -11.37 -6.96
N MET A 697 -14.90 -11.96 -6.26
CA MET A 697 -13.99 -11.28 -5.33
C MET A 697 -12.59 -11.09 -5.91
N ASP A 698 -11.99 -9.97 -5.50
CA ASP A 698 -10.56 -9.70 -5.31
C ASP A 698 -9.59 -9.62 -6.52
N GLU A 699 -8.46 -8.96 -6.20
CA GLU A 699 -7.17 -8.78 -6.88
C GLU A 699 -6.98 -7.68 -7.97
N ASP A 700 -5.82 -7.02 -7.80
CA ASP A 700 -5.00 -6.10 -8.60
C ASP A 700 -5.49 -4.71 -9.08
N GLU A 701 -4.91 -3.68 -8.43
CA GLU A 701 -4.78 -2.31 -8.93
C GLU A 701 -3.59 -2.18 -9.92
N GLU A 702 -3.81 -2.40 -11.21
CA GLU A 702 -2.97 -1.77 -12.25
C GLU A 702 -3.80 -1.39 -13.48
N ARG A 703 -3.68 -0.14 -13.98
CA ARG A 703 -4.33 0.25 -15.24
C ARG A 703 -3.71 1.40 -16.01
N ALA A 704 -2.99 1.03 -17.07
CA ALA A 704 -3.19 1.51 -18.43
C ALA A 704 -2.62 0.47 -19.42
N PRO A 705 -2.99 0.42 -20.71
CA PRO A 705 -3.94 1.26 -21.46
C PRO A 705 -4.91 0.45 -22.39
N LYS A 706 -5.60 1.15 -23.33
CA LYS A 706 -6.27 0.63 -24.56
C LYS A 706 -7.60 -0.15 -24.36
N ASP A 707 -8.48 -0.29 -25.36
CA ASP A 707 -8.30 -0.22 -26.83
C ASP A 707 -9.44 0.45 -27.65
N ILE A 708 -9.39 0.35 -28.99
CA ILE A 708 -10.12 1.13 -30.02
C ILE A 708 -11.31 0.36 -30.64
N LEU A 709 -12.43 1.03 -31.04
CA LEU A 709 -13.03 0.96 -32.41
C LEU A 709 -14.35 1.77 -32.61
N ASN A 710 -14.37 2.55 -33.70
CA ASN A 710 -15.43 2.82 -34.72
C ASN A 710 -16.93 2.97 -34.38
N ASN A 711 -17.55 4.02 -34.96
CA ASN A 711 -18.40 3.87 -36.16
C ASN A 711 -18.73 5.21 -36.89
N MET A 712 -19.09 5.13 -38.18
CA MET A 712 -19.48 6.25 -39.08
C MET A 712 -21.02 6.42 -39.14
N VAL A 713 -21.63 7.52 -39.61
CA VAL A 713 -22.00 7.86 -41.03
C VAL A 713 -22.77 9.23 -41.04
N PRO A 714 -22.77 10.05 -42.13
CA PRO A 714 -23.37 11.42 -42.18
C PRO A 714 -24.78 11.46 -42.86
N PRO A 715 -25.38 12.62 -43.27
CA PRO A 715 -25.06 13.19 -44.62
C PRO A 715 -25.32 14.71 -44.91
N SER A 716 -24.52 15.29 -45.83
CA SER A 716 -24.86 16.36 -46.82
C SER A 716 -25.19 17.79 -46.30
N MET A 717 -25.16 18.88 -47.08
CA MET A 717 -24.74 19.21 -48.49
C MET A 717 -23.64 20.32 -48.44
N THR A 718 -23.28 21.21 -49.39
CA THR A 718 -23.76 21.71 -50.72
C THR A 718 -22.57 22.21 -51.59
N GLY A 719 -22.82 22.57 -52.86
CA GLY A 719 -22.10 23.66 -53.56
C GLY A 719 -21.03 23.31 -54.62
N GLY A 720 -21.17 23.91 -55.81
CA GLY A 720 -20.19 24.02 -56.91
C GLY A 720 -20.70 25.08 -57.93
N PRO A 721 -20.22 25.19 -59.19
CA PRO A 721 -19.10 24.50 -59.87
C PRO A 721 -18.20 25.44 -60.76
N LEU A 722 -17.25 24.87 -61.54
CA LEU A 722 -16.87 25.19 -62.96
C LEU A 722 -15.34 25.30 -63.31
N LYS A 723 -14.91 24.51 -64.32
CA LYS A 723 -13.83 24.75 -65.33
C LYS A 723 -12.36 24.99 -64.83
N SER A 724 -11.27 24.85 -65.61
CA SER A 724 -10.83 24.05 -66.80
C SER A 724 -9.31 24.36 -67.03
N THR A 725 -8.44 23.77 -67.90
CA THR A 725 -8.44 22.69 -68.91
C THR A 725 -6.97 22.31 -69.29
N GLU A 726 -6.68 21.05 -69.69
CA GLU A 726 -5.53 20.62 -70.56
C GLU A 726 -4.04 20.84 -70.09
N SER A 727 -2.98 20.20 -70.63
CA SER A 727 -2.76 18.86 -71.25
C SER A 727 -1.23 18.51 -71.45
N LEU A 728 -0.92 17.28 -71.96
CA LEU A 728 0.30 16.83 -72.72
C LEU A 728 1.61 16.26 -72.04
N LYS A 729 1.86 14.95 -72.29
CA LYS A 729 3.09 14.20 -72.77
C LYS A 729 4.50 14.52 -72.18
N LYS A 730 5.31 13.57 -71.62
CA LYS A 730 6.04 12.36 -72.16
C LYS A 730 7.26 12.66 -73.10
N PRO A 731 8.30 11.78 -73.26
CA PRO A 731 9.04 10.87 -72.31
C PRO A 731 10.58 10.69 -72.63
N ARG A 732 11.29 9.70 -72.00
CA ARG A 732 12.58 9.02 -72.44
C ARG A 732 13.92 9.83 -72.37
N GLN A 733 15.16 9.28 -72.32
CA GLN A 733 15.73 7.93 -72.05
C GLN A 733 17.21 7.97 -71.53
N LEU A 734 17.87 6.81 -71.34
CA LEU A 734 19.21 6.56 -70.75
C LEU A 734 20.43 7.18 -71.48
N THR A 735 21.52 7.41 -70.71
CA THR A 735 22.88 6.87 -71.01
C THR A 735 23.59 6.44 -69.70
N THR A 736 24.67 5.67 -69.81
CA THR A 736 25.39 4.99 -68.70
C THR A 736 26.83 5.50 -68.52
N ASN A 737 27.39 5.37 -67.32
CA ASN A 737 28.82 5.08 -67.14
C ASN A 737 29.11 4.37 -65.79
N VAL A 738 30.25 3.69 -65.68
CA VAL A 738 30.56 2.72 -64.60
C VAL A 738 31.86 3.09 -63.87
N SER A 739 31.88 2.93 -62.53
CA SER A 739 33.10 2.65 -61.76
C SER A 739 32.77 1.86 -60.48
N LEU A 740 33.79 1.40 -59.74
CA LEU A 740 33.73 0.21 -58.88
C LEU A 740 34.00 0.44 -57.38
N LYS A 741 33.31 -0.35 -56.53
CA LYS A 741 33.61 -0.72 -55.12
C LYS A 741 33.54 0.42 -54.09
N THR A 742 32.87 0.27 -52.95
CA THR A 742 33.23 -0.67 -51.86
C THR A 742 32.02 -1.05 -50.99
N ILE A 743 32.12 -2.12 -50.18
CA ILE A 743 31.07 -2.60 -49.27
C ILE A 743 31.44 -2.34 -47.80
N SER A 744 30.61 -1.59 -47.08
CA SER A 744 30.55 -1.41 -45.62
C SER A 744 29.29 -0.58 -45.28
N ALA A 745 28.82 -0.43 -44.03
CA ALA A 745 28.70 -1.33 -42.89
C ALA A 745 27.79 -0.63 -41.84
N GLY A 746 26.91 -1.37 -41.15
CA GLY A 746 26.16 -0.87 -39.99
C GLY A 746 24.98 0.09 -40.28
N LYS A 747 23.96 0.05 -39.41
CA LYS A 747 23.11 1.21 -39.14
C LYS A 747 23.78 2.00 -38.02
N GLY A 748 23.91 3.32 -38.17
CA GLY A 748 24.52 4.19 -37.16
C GLY A 748 23.57 4.53 -36.01
N ALA A 749 24.12 5.14 -34.96
CA ALA A 749 23.39 5.80 -33.89
C ALA A 749 22.62 7.02 -34.42
N GLU A 750 21.47 7.34 -33.83
CA GLU A 750 20.58 8.41 -34.28
C GLU A 750 20.83 9.69 -33.47
N GLN A 751 21.77 10.53 -33.95
CA GLN A 751 22.10 11.82 -33.33
C GLN A 751 20.91 12.79 -33.45
N ARG A 752 20.50 13.44 -32.35
CA ARG A 752 19.34 14.36 -32.33
C ARG A 752 19.62 15.64 -31.55
N TYR A 753 19.13 16.76 -32.07
CA TYR A 753 19.55 18.11 -31.65
C TYR A 753 18.32 18.94 -31.27
N PHE A 754 18.36 19.60 -30.12
CA PHE A 754 17.23 20.35 -29.57
C PHE A 754 17.63 21.74 -29.07
N ARG A 755 16.68 22.67 -29.12
CA ARG A 755 16.77 24.04 -28.58
C ARG A 755 15.49 24.43 -27.85
N ILE A 756 15.62 24.98 -26.65
CA ILE A 756 14.51 25.41 -25.79
C ILE A 756 14.75 26.84 -25.27
N PRO A 757 13.79 27.77 -25.37
CA PRO A 757 13.87 29.04 -24.66
C PRO A 757 13.53 28.86 -23.17
N PHE A 758 14.29 29.51 -22.29
CA PHE A 758 14.04 29.50 -20.85
C PHE A 758 14.15 30.90 -20.21
N ILE A 759 13.57 31.04 -19.02
CA ILE A 759 13.57 32.26 -18.21
C ILE A 759 14.05 31.86 -16.81
N ARG A 760 14.98 32.62 -16.22
CA ARG A 760 15.50 32.32 -14.88
C ARG A 760 14.39 32.52 -13.83
N PRO A 761 14.30 31.68 -12.78
CA PRO A 761 13.34 31.87 -11.69
C PRO A 761 13.40 33.27 -11.05
N HIS A 762 14.59 33.86 -11.01
CA HIS A 762 14.81 35.18 -10.39
C HIS A 762 14.25 36.36 -11.21
N ASP A 763 13.99 36.16 -12.52
CA ASP A 763 13.47 37.18 -13.45
C ASP A 763 11.95 37.09 -13.64
N GLN A 764 11.27 36.06 -13.09
CA GLN A 764 9.83 35.81 -13.28
C GLN A 764 8.90 36.87 -12.63
N ASN A 765 9.42 37.72 -11.73
CA ASN A 765 8.62 38.66 -10.92
C ASN A 765 8.73 40.13 -11.38
N ARG A 766 8.79 40.40 -12.69
CA ARG A 766 8.85 41.79 -13.23
C ARG A 766 8.05 41.96 -14.52
N ASP A 767 6.74 42.14 -14.37
CA ASP A 767 5.81 42.51 -15.46
C ASP A 767 6.29 43.76 -16.22
N THR A 768 6.94 43.54 -17.36
CA THR A 768 7.41 44.59 -18.27
C THR A 768 7.34 44.07 -19.70
N HIS A 769 6.72 44.83 -20.61
CA HIS A 769 6.24 44.39 -21.92
C HIS A 769 7.33 44.00 -22.97
N ASP A 770 8.58 43.78 -22.56
CA ASP A 770 9.77 43.57 -23.40
C ASP A 770 10.35 42.13 -23.29
N ASP A 771 9.47 41.16 -23.03
CA ASP A 771 9.75 39.75 -22.70
C ASP A 771 10.45 38.91 -23.79
N GLN A 772 10.80 39.51 -24.92
CA GLN A 772 11.62 38.82 -25.93
C GLN A 772 13.13 38.98 -25.65
N LYS A 773 13.57 40.07 -25.00
CA LYS A 773 15.00 40.38 -24.82
C LYS A 773 15.69 39.67 -23.65
N LYS A 774 14.95 38.98 -22.77
CA LYS A 774 15.48 38.36 -21.53
C LYS A 774 15.51 36.83 -21.53
N LYS A 775 15.11 36.18 -22.63
CA LYS A 775 15.06 34.71 -22.72
C LYS A 775 16.45 34.14 -22.97
N GLY A 776 16.86 33.19 -22.13
CA GLY A 776 18.01 32.33 -22.39
C GLY A 776 17.63 31.21 -23.36
N TRP A 777 18.63 30.57 -23.96
CA TRP A 777 18.45 29.42 -24.85
C TRP A 777 19.28 28.24 -24.35
N TRP A 778 18.62 27.10 -24.16
CA TRP A 778 19.22 25.83 -23.79
C TRP A 778 19.27 24.95 -25.04
N TYR A 779 20.43 24.37 -25.34
CA TYR A 779 20.68 23.51 -26.47
C TYR A 779 21.18 22.16 -25.98
N ALA A 780 20.73 21.08 -26.62
CA ALA A 780 21.13 19.71 -26.29
C ALA A 780 21.37 18.87 -27.54
N HIS A 781 22.40 18.04 -27.48
CA HIS A 781 22.80 17.06 -28.48
C HIS A 781 22.74 15.67 -27.83
N PHE A 782 21.85 14.83 -28.31
CA PHE A 782 21.66 13.46 -27.84
C PHE A 782 22.32 12.46 -28.79
N ASP A 783 23.11 11.57 -28.20
CA ASP A 783 23.74 10.41 -28.82
C ASP A 783 22.91 9.16 -28.43
N ASP A 784 22.12 8.66 -29.38
CA ASP A 784 20.98 7.73 -29.22
C ASP A 784 19.96 8.17 -28.14
N LYS A 785 20.28 7.94 -26.86
CA LYS A 785 19.37 8.16 -25.71
C LYS A 785 19.86 9.20 -24.70
N TRP A 786 21.14 9.53 -24.70
CA TRP A 786 21.78 10.32 -23.63
C TRP A 786 22.39 11.61 -24.17
N ILE A 787 22.45 12.64 -23.34
CA ILE A 787 23.01 13.93 -23.73
C ILE A 787 24.55 13.83 -23.82
N ALA A 788 25.09 14.07 -25.01
CA ALA A 788 26.53 14.05 -25.28
C ALA A 788 27.15 15.45 -25.20
N ARG A 789 26.38 16.51 -25.51
CA ARG A 789 26.76 17.92 -25.34
C ARG A 789 25.54 18.76 -24.91
N GLN A 790 25.76 19.69 -23.97
CA GLN A 790 24.77 20.66 -23.50
C GLN A 790 25.35 22.09 -23.60
N MET A 791 24.55 23.05 -24.06
CA MET A 791 24.94 24.47 -24.14
C MET A 791 23.85 25.38 -23.59
N GLU A 792 24.22 26.33 -22.74
CA GLU A 792 23.32 27.34 -22.19
C GLU A 792 23.78 28.75 -22.54
N ILE A 793 22.97 29.44 -23.34
CA ILE A 793 23.21 30.81 -23.76
C ILE A 793 22.36 31.74 -22.90
N HIS A 794 23.00 32.76 -22.33
CA HIS A 794 22.36 33.77 -21.49
C HIS A 794 22.52 35.16 -22.14
N PRO A 795 21.52 36.06 -22.09
CA PRO A 795 21.67 37.41 -22.64
C PRO A 795 22.79 38.25 -22.00
N ASN A 796 23.11 37.99 -20.72
CA ASN A 796 24.00 38.82 -19.88
C ASN A 796 25.15 38.01 -19.24
N LYS A 797 25.59 36.90 -19.84
CA LYS A 797 26.75 36.10 -19.43
C LYS A 797 27.35 35.37 -20.63
N GLU A 798 28.61 34.97 -20.53
CA GLU A 798 29.21 33.97 -21.44
C GLU A 798 28.38 32.67 -21.45
N ALA A 799 28.41 31.95 -22.56
CA ALA A 799 27.68 30.70 -22.72
C ALA A 799 28.35 29.57 -21.93
N VAL A 800 27.56 28.73 -21.29
CA VAL A 800 28.04 27.52 -20.59
C VAL A 800 28.03 26.37 -21.59
N LEU A 801 29.18 25.73 -21.80
CA LEU A 801 29.35 24.56 -22.66
C LEU A 801 29.75 23.36 -21.80
N LEU A 802 29.06 22.24 -21.93
CA LEU A 802 29.26 21.03 -21.13
C LEU A 802 29.36 19.80 -22.05
N VAL A 803 30.26 18.87 -21.74
CA VAL A 803 30.52 17.66 -22.55
C VAL A 803 30.51 16.40 -21.69
N ALA A 804 29.90 15.33 -22.21
CA ALA A 804 29.85 14.03 -21.55
C ALA A 804 31.26 13.43 -21.32
N GLY A 805 31.45 12.83 -20.14
CA GLY A 805 32.74 12.32 -19.67
C GLY A 805 33.69 13.40 -19.12
N VAL A 806 33.27 14.67 -19.11
CA VAL A 806 34.03 15.81 -18.56
C VAL A 806 33.21 16.55 -17.50
N ASP A 807 31.96 16.91 -17.84
CA ASP A 807 31.13 17.84 -17.06
C ASP A 807 29.90 17.18 -16.43
N ASP A 808 29.88 15.84 -16.35
CA ASP A 808 28.70 15.00 -16.05
C ASP A 808 27.86 15.47 -14.85
N MET A 809 28.50 15.98 -13.78
CA MET A 809 27.84 16.47 -12.56
C MET A 809 27.07 17.80 -12.74
N ASN A 810 27.14 18.44 -13.92
CA ASN A 810 26.45 19.67 -14.26
C ASN A 810 25.44 19.51 -15.42
N MET A 811 25.35 18.33 -16.02
CA MET A 811 24.48 18.06 -17.18
C MET A 811 23.10 17.53 -16.77
N CYS A 812 22.16 17.48 -17.74
CA CYS A 812 20.87 16.84 -17.54
C CYS A 812 20.99 15.29 -17.52
N GLU A 813 20.63 14.67 -16.40
CA GLU A 813 20.68 13.20 -16.21
C GLU A 813 19.52 12.43 -16.89
N LEU A 814 18.55 13.12 -17.50
CA LEU A 814 17.35 12.50 -18.10
C LEU A 814 17.62 12.00 -19.53
N SER A 815 17.11 10.81 -19.85
CA SER A 815 17.16 10.30 -21.23
C SER A 815 16.20 11.06 -22.16
N LEU A 816 16.44 10.99 -23.47
CA LEU A 816 15.64 11.70 -24.48
C LEU A 816 14.13 11.43 -24.36
N ASP A 817 13.75 10.17 -24.04
CA ASP A 817 12.36 9.77 -23.84
C ASP A 817 11.72 10.45 -22.60
N GLU A 818 12.48 10.58 -21.50
CA GLU A 818 12.02 11.16 -20.23
C GLU A 818 11.94 12.69 -20.26
N THR A 819 12.78 13.35 -21.06
CA THR A 819 12.73 14.82 -21.23
C THR A 819 11.46 15.31 -21.96
N GLY A 820 10.76 14.43 -22.67
CA GLY A 820 9.55 14.76 -23.45
C GLY A 820 9.78 15.70 -24.65
N LEU A 821 11.04 16.00 -25.01
CA LEU A 821 11.38 16.97 -26.05
C LEU A 821 10.86 16.58 -27.45
N THR A 822 10.82 15.28 -27.73
CA THR A 822 10.25 14.68 -28.94
C THR A 822 8.77 15.03 -29.17
N SER A 823 8.03 15.42 -28.12
CA SER A 823 6.62 15.84 -28.21
C SER A 823 6.43 17.35 -28.38
N LYS A 824 7.51 18.15 -28.29
CA LYS A 824 7.45 19.62 -28.22
C LYS A 824 7.71 20.24 -29.60
N LYS A 825 6.64 20.57 -30.33
CA LYS A 825 6.72 21.23 -31.66
C LYS A 825 7.67 22.43 -31.65
N GLY A 826 8.65 22.44 -32.55
CA GLY A 826 9.64 23.50 -32.69
C GLY A 826 10.80 23.47 -31.68
N ALA A 827 10.95 22.39 -30.89
CA ALA A 827 12.12 22.19 -30.03
C ALA A 827 13.27 21.46 -30.73
N GLU A 828 13.00 20.62 -31.74
CA GLU A 828 14.03 19.93 -32.52
C GLU A 828 14.61 20.84 -33.60
N ILE A 829 15.94 20.79 -33.81
CA ILE A 829 16.71 21.62 -34.75
C ILE A 829 17.64 20.75 -35.60
N LEU A 830 18.27 21.31 -36.64
CA LEU A 830 19.24 20.59 -37.46
C LEU A 830 20.63 20.55 -36.77
N GLU A 831 21.41 19.53 -37.12
CA GLU A 831 22.84 19.42 -36.74
C GLU A 831 23.62 20.70 -37.08
N SER A 832 23.40 21.25 -38.27
CA SER A 832 24.00 22.51 -38.73
C SER A 832 23.75 23.68 -37.78
N ASP A 833 22.54 23.75 -37.22
CA ASP A 833 22.08 24.87 -36.40
C ASP A 833 22.67 24.76 -34.99
N PHE A 834 22.88 23.53 -34.51
CA PHE A 834 23.58 23.27 -33.26
C PHE A 834 25.08 23.55 -33.41
N GLU A 835 25.76 22.97 -34.41
CA GLU A 835 27.20 23.14 -34.60
C GLU A 835 27.59 24.60 -34.87
N GLN A 836 26.78 25.34 -35.65
CA GLN A 836 27.03 26.76 -35.90
C GLN A 836 27.05 27.58 -34.61
N GLU A 837 26.11 27.36 -33.70
CA GLU A 837 26.05 28.10 -32.44
C GLU A 837 27.07 27.55 -31.41
N TRP A 838 27.32 26.23 -31.40
CA TRP A 838 28.31 25.56 -30.55
C TRP A 838 29.74 26.04 -30.83
N LEU A 839 30.17 26.04 -32.10
CA LEU A 839 31.47 26.55 -32.53
C LEU A 839 31.63 28.05 -32.25
N LYS A 840 30.56 28.83 -32.47
CA LYS A 840 30.51 30.29 -32.24
C LYS A 840 30.76 30.69 -30.79
N HIS A 841 30.43 29.84 -29.81
CA HIS A 841 30.75 30.06 -28.39
C HIS A 841 32.04 29.36 -27.92
N GLY A 842 32.84 28.82 -28.85
CA GLY A 842 34.13 28.18 -28.55
C GLY A 842 34.06 26.67 -28.27
N GLY A 843 32.93 26.03 -28.57
CA GLY A 843 32.80 24.57 -28.53
C GLY A 843 33.71 23.88 -29.54
N ARG A 844 34.09 22.64 -29.26
CA ARG A 844 34.91 21.80 -30.16
C ARG A 844 34.03 20.87 -30.98
N GLU A 845 34.44 20.59 -32.23
CA GLU A 845 33.76 19.62 -33.10
C GLU A 845 33.59 18.26 -32.40
N TYR A 846 32.43 17.62 -32.62
CA TYR A 846 32.13 16.31 -32.07
C TYR A 846 32.81 15.21 -32.90
N LEU A 847 34.02 14.88 -32.49
CA LEU A 847 34.83 13.82 -33.12
C LEU A 847 34.23 12.44 -32.83
N ASN A 848 33.51 11.92 -33.83
CA ASN A 848 32.83 10.61 -33.89
C ASN A 848 33.78 9.38 -33.85
N SER A 849 34.95 9.55 -33.22
CA SER A 849 36.08 8.60 -33.12
C SER A 849 36.55 8.37 -31.67
N HIS A 850 35.95 9.04 -30.68
CA HIS A 850 36.45 9.10 -29.30
C HIS A 850 36.06 7.94 -28.36
N PHE A 851 35.76 6.75 -28.91
CA PHE A 851 35.55 5.52 -28.14
C PHE A 851 36.79 4.97 -27.40
N GLY A 852 37.88 5.75 -27.30
CA GLY A 852 39.19 5.30 -26.82
C GLY A 852 39.87 6.10 -25.70
N GLN A 853 39.34 7.26 -25.27
CA GLN A 853 40.01 8.11 -24.26
C GLN A 853 39.08 8.80 -23.23
N ILE A 854 38.36 8.01 -22.43
CA ILE A 854 37.79 8.51 -21.17
C ILE A 854 38.90 8.55 -20.11
N SER A 855 39.75 9.57 -20.18
CA SER A 855 40.76 9.85 -19.15
C SER A 855 40.15 10.65 -18.01
N SER A 856 39.41 9.97 -17.13
CA SER A 856 38.83 10.62 -15.95
C SER A 856 39.93 11.06 -14.98
N LYS A 857 40.29 12.35 -15.06
CA LYS A 857 41.16 13.02 -14.07
C LYS A 857 40.61 12.89 -12.65
N TYR A 858 39.29 12.75 -12.51
CA TYR A 858 38.61 12.51 -11.24
C TYR A 858 39.06 11.20 -10.58
N VAL A 859 39.22 10.12 -11.35
CA VAL A 859 39.75 8.83 -10.85
C VAL A 859 41.21 8.95 -10.42
N VAL A 860 42.04 9.67 -11.19
CA VAL A 860 43.45 9.91 -10.84
C VAL A 860 43.57 10.72 -9.54
N GLN A 861 42.74 11.75 -9.36
CA GLN A 861 42.77 12.63 -8.19
C GLN A 861 42.16 11.97 -6.94
N LEU A 862 41.23 11.02 -7.09
CA LEU A 862 40.80 10.12 -6.01
C LEU A 862 41.91 9.14 -5.60
N LEU A 863 42.61 8.54 -6.56
CA LEU A 863 43.72 7.61 -6.29
C LEU A 863 44.95 8.28 -5.68
N GLN A 864 45.18 9.57 -5.95
CA GLN A 864 46.27 10.34 -5.31
C GLN A 864 45.97 10.74 -3.86
N ASN A 865 44.70 10.78 -3.44
CA ASN A 865 44.29 11.00 -2.05
C ASN A 865 44.22 9.70 -1.22
N TYR A 866 44.57 8.56 -1.80
CA TYR A 866 44.59 7.23 -1.16
C TYR A 866 45.92 6.49 -1.40
N ARG A 867 47.03 7.21 -1.20
CA ARG A 867 48.39 6.67 -1.04
C ARG A 867 49.01 7.13 0.27
#